data_AF-A0A4S8J0S6-F1
#
_entry.id   AF-A0A4S8J0S6-F1
#
_cell.length_a   1.000
_cell.length_b   1.000
_cell.length_c   1.000
_cell.angle_alpha   90.00
_cell.angle_beta   90.00
_cell.angle_gamma   90.00
#
_symmetry.space_group_name_H-M   'P 1'
#
loop_
_entity.id
_entity.type
_entity.pdbx_description
1 polymer ?
#
loop_
_entity_poly.entity_id
_entity_poly.type
_entity_poly.pdbx_seq_one_letter_code
_entity_poly.pdbx_strand_id
1 'polypeptide(L)'
;MDLCAERFRRCFGLCGLPFPRPADGRNLPSSASAGRARPKIITSDPYTKVVVAGATVARTHVIPNTEDPVWRQRFRIPLAHRAAKIEFQVKDNDLFGAQLIGTATIPAALVASVGLSQEWLPIIAPTGRPPKPGSALLVSLSFTPVEVNPLYRHGIAGDRKHLGVSDTYFHLRKGGKVTLYQDAHVRAEELPEIELEGGKVFQQGKCWEDICHAILEAHHLIYIVGWSLYDKVKLVREPTRPLPEAGKRTLGELLKYKSEEGVRAGVMQTHDEELRKFFKHSSVICVLSPRYASGKLSMVVGTLYTHHQKCLLVDTEASPSTRKITAFLGGLDLCDGRYDTPKHRLFQDLESVYDNDFRNPMLSIQSKGPREPWHDLHCKIEGPAAYDVLKNFEQRWKKATQFHVLKNVTRWQDDALIKIDRISWILSPSPSHANTHGDPNIWVSSEEDCENWHVQVFRSIDSGSVKGFPKSVDEAGSMNLVCAKNLVIDKSIHTAYVKAIRSARHFIYIENQYFLGSSYGWLSYKNAGADNLIPMELALKIASKIRTGERFAVYIVIPMWPEGVPTSNSIQEILYWQGQTMEMMYSIIGEELKSTNNDKAHPQDYLNFYCLGKRELPNHIIHSTTQVSNEVLFEKYRRFMIYVHAKGMVVDDEYVILGSANINQRSLDGSRDTEIAMGAYQPYYTWESKRIHPQGQVYGYRMSLWAEHLGGVDPLFKEPHSLDCVKYVNKLAEENWSRYNAEDIIPLKGHLLMYPISVDADGKVEPLPGKETFPDVGGKVLGEPTPLPDELTM
;
A
#
# COMPACT_ATOMS: atom_id res chain seq x y z
N MET A 1 -18.74 0.81 24.54
CA MET A 1 -18.46 -0.61 24.23
C MET A 1 -18.43 -1.52 25.49
N ASP A 2 -19.10 -1.18 26.60
CA ASP A 2 -18.95 -1.96 27.86
C ASP A 2 -20.15 -2.85 28.27
N LEU A 3 -21.26 -2.87 27.52
CA LEU A 3 -22.46 -3.63 27.91
C LEU A 3 -22.41 -5.13 27.54
N CYS A 4 -21.63 -5.50 26.51
CA CYS A 4 -21.52 -6.91 26.08
C CYS A 4 -20.62 -7.75 27.00
N ALA A 5 -19.62 -7.13 27.64
CA ALA A 5 -18.70 -7.82 28.55
C ALA A 5 -19.36 -8.19 29.89
N GLU A 6 -20.29 -7.37 30.39
CA GLU A 6 -21.05 -7.68 31.60
C GLU A 6 -22.10 -8.79 31.40
N ARG A 7 -22.72 -8.88 30.21
CA ARG A 7 -23.67 -9.97 29.90
C ARG A 7 -23.01 -11.35 29.88
N PHE A 8 -21.76 -11.45 29.43
CA PHE A 8 -21.02 -12.73 29.44
C PHE A 8 -20.63 -13.21 30.83
N ARG A 9 -20.41 -12.31 31.81
CA ARG A 9 -20.12 -12.70 33.20
C ARG A 9 -21.32 -13.33 33.92
N ARG A 10 -22.56 -12.99 33.56
CA ARG A 10 -23.76 -13.54 34.22
C ARG A 10 -24.13 -14.95 33.76
N CYS A 11 -23.68 -15.40 32.59
CA CYS A 11 -24.03 -16.72 32.05
C CYS A 11 -23.20 -17.88 32.62
N PHE A 12 -22.06 -17.63 33.26
CA PHE A 12 -21.17 -18.68 33.79
C PHE A 12 -21.15 -18.81 35.32
N GLY A 13 -21.99 -18.05 36.04
CA GLY A 13 -22.12 -18.13 37.50
C GLY A 13 -23.17 -19.14 38.01
N LEU A 14 -23.93 -19.78 37.12
CA LEU A 14 -25.08 -20.61 37.48
C LEU A 14 -25.09 -21.90 36.66
N CYS A 15 -24.21 -22.85 37.01
CA CYS A 15 -24.38 -24.28 36.72
C CYS A 15 -23.30 -25.06 37.47
N GLY A 16 -23.53 -25.31 38.75
CA GLY A 16 -22.80 -26.32 39.49
C GLY A 16 -23.40 -27.69 39.20
N LEU A 17 -22.62 -28.61 38.62
CA LEU A 17 -22.89 -30.05 38.66
C LEU A 17 -21.56 -30.82 38.84
N PRO A 18 -21.55 -31.92 39.62
CA PRO A 18 -20.33 -32.56 40.10
C PRO A 18 -19.86 -33.70 39.18
N PHE A 19 -18.55 -33.84 38.99
CA PHE A 19 -17.95 -35.01 38.32
C PHE A 19 -17.65 -36.14 39.32
N PRO A 20 -17.79 -37.42 38.91
CA PRO A 20 -17.73 -38.58 39.80
C PRO A 20 -16.30 -39.00 40.14
N ARG A 21 -16.12 -39.52 41.37
CA ARG A 21 -14.90 -40.22 41.81
C ARG A 21 -14.83 -41.64 41.24
N PRO A 22 -13.64 -42.16 40.90
CA PRO A 22 -13.36 -43.59 40.98
C PRO A 22 -12.61 -43.91 42.29
N ALA A 23 -12.99 -45.02 42.91
CA ALA A 23 -12.38 -45.58 44.12
C ALA A 23 -11.40 -46.73 43.80
N ASP A 24 -10.46 -46.91 44.74
CA ASP A 24 -9.60 -48.07 45.04
C ASP A 24 -8.61 -48.56 43.97
N GLY A 25 -7.34 -48.87 44.24
CA GLY A 25 -6.56 -48.93 45.48
C GLY A 25 -5.33 -49.81 45.21
N ARG A 26 -4.15 -49.43 45.75
CA ARG A 26 -3.03 -50.31 46.16
C ARG A 26 -1.86 -49.49 46.72
N ASN A 27 -1.39 -49.91 47.90
CA ASN A 27 -0.37 -49.29 48.73
C ASN A 27 1.07 -49.67 48.35
N LEU A 28 2.01 -48.81 48.81
CA LEU A 28 3.44 -49.00 49.19
C LEU A 28 4.47 -48.21 48.32
N PRO A 29 5.63 -47.79 48.87
CA PRO A 29 5.82 -46.92 50.03
C PRO A 29 6.74 -45.71 49.73
N SER A 30 6.82 -44.81 50.70
CA SER A 30 7.56 -43.54 50.77
C SER A 30 9.04 -43.57 50.39
N SER A 31 9.49 -42.59 49.58
CA SER A 31 10.74 -41.85 49.83
C SER A 31 10.84 -40.55 49.00
N ALA A 32 11.59 -39.60 49.55
CA ALA A 32 12.12 -38.37 48.96
C ALA A 32 11.23 -37.12 48.90
N SER A 33 11.56 -36.20 49.80
CA SER A 33 11.28 -34.76 49.80
C SER A 33 11.44 -34.11 48.42
N ALA A 34 10.34 -33.64 47.84
CA ALA A 34 10.35 -32.66 46.76
C ALA A 34 9.80 -31.33 47.31
N GLY A 35 10.62 -30.28 47.23
CA GLY A 35 10.23 -28.93 47.65
C GLY A 35 8.94 -28.50 46.98
N ARG A 36 8.00 -27.98 47.77
CA ARG A 36 6.82 -27.28 47.28
C ARG A 36 7.29 -26.15 46.36
N ALA A 37 7.17 -26.32 45.05
CA ALA A 37 7.19 -25.21 44.12
C ALA A 37 6.07 -24.26 44.54
N ARG A 38 6.45 -23.05 44.99
CA ARG A 38 5.49 -21.98 45.25
C ARG A 38 4.68 -21.73 43.97
N PRO A 39 3.37 -21.47 44.05
CA PRO A 39 2.61 -21.08 42.88
C PRO A 39 3.26 -19.80 42.32
N LYS A 40 3.61 -19.77 41.02
CA LYS A 40 3.98 -18.53 40.35
C LYS A 40 2.80 -17.58 40.51
N ILE A 41 2.97 -16.52 41.30
CA ILE A 41 2.00 -15.43 41.37
C ILE A 41 1.99 -14.81 39.97
N ILE A 42 0.86 -14.94 39.27
CA ILE A 42 0.62 -14.23 38.01
C ILE A 42 0.43 -12.76 38.41
N THR A 43 1.34 -11.89 37.99
CA THR A 43 1.30 -10.44 38.24
C THR A 43 0.92 -9.70 36.95
N SER A 44 1.04 -8.37 36.93
CA SER A 44 0.71 -7.52 35.77
C SER A 44 1.61 -7.80 34.56
N ASP A 45 1.07 -7.66 33.35
CA ASP A 45 1.77 -7.71 32.06
C ASP A 45 1.80 -6.31 31.40
N PRO A 46 2.54 -5.33 31.97
CA PRO A 46 2.42 -3.94 31.59
C PRO A 46 3.02 -3.59 30.22
N TYR A 47 2.40 -2.62 29.56
CA TYR A 47 2.92 -1.89 28.40
C TYR A 47 2.40 -0.44 28.40
N THR A 48 3.06 0.43 27.63
CA THR A 48 2.66 1.84 27.52
C THR A 48 2.30 2.18 26.07
N LYS A 49 1.20 2.91 25.88
CA LYS A 49 0.86 3.58 24.61
C LYS A 49 1.22 5.06 24.70
N VAL A 50 1.77 5.60 23.61
CA VAL A 50 1.89 7.05 23.42
C VAL A 50 0.72 7.49 22.55
N VAL A 51 -0.06 8.45 23.04
CA VAL A 51 -1.27 8.95 22.39
C VAL A 51 -1.14 10.45 22.17
N VAL A 52 -1.40 10.89 20.94
CA VAL A 52 -1.35 12.30 20.53
C VAL A 52 -2.63 12.61 19.75
N ALA A 53 -3.40 13.60 20.21
CA ALA A 53 -4.71 13.94 19.63
C ALA A 53 -5.67 12.73 19.50
N GLY A 54 -5.62 11.79 20.45
CA GLY A 54 -6.44 10.57 20.43
C GLY A 54 -5.85 9.40 19.63
N ALA A 55 -4.94 9.66 18.69
CA ALA A 55 -4.28 8.63 17.89
C ALA A 55 -3.17 7.91 18.67
N THR A 56 -3.06 6.58 18.52
CA THR A 56 -1.95 5.83 19.12
C THR A 56 -0.73 5.89 18.20
N VAL A 57 0.26 6.72 18.56
CA VAL A 57 1.43 6.97 17.71
C VAL A 57 2.62 6.04 18.01
N ALA A 58 2.67 5.45 19.20
CA ALA A 58 3.65 4.43 19.55
C ALA A 58 3.14 3.51 20.66
N ARG A 59 3.78 2.35 20.79
CA ARG A 59 3.48 1.37 21.83
C ARG A 59 4.74 0.59 22.19
N THR A 60 4.98 0.38 23.48
CA THR A 60 6.04 -0.51 23.94
C THR A 60 5.66 -1.98 23.72
N HIS A 61 6.65 -2.87 23.81
CA HIS A 61 6.40 -4.29 23.99
C HIS A 61 5.78 -4.56 25.38
N VAL A 62 5.17 -5.73 25.53
CA VAL A 62 4.62 -6.21 26.81
C VAL A 62 5.74 -6.86 27.61
N ILE A 63 5.92 -6.48 28.88
CA ILE A 63 6.83 -7.18 29.79
C ILE A 63 5.99 -8.08 30.68
N PRO A 64 6.19 -9.41 30.66
CA PRO A 64 5.33 -10.32 31.40
C PRO A 64 5.68 -10.34 32.89
N ASN A 65 4.65 -10.44 33.74
CA ASN A 65 4.71 -10.67 35.19
C ASN A 65 5.64 -9.69 35.94
N THR A 66 5.44 -8.38 35.78
CA THR A 66 6.19 -7.35 36.52
C THR A 66 5.30 -6.21 37.03
N GLU A 67 5.58 -5.71 38.23
CA GLU A 67 5.01 -4.47 38.76
C GLU A 67 5.93 -3.26 38.59
N ASP A 68 7.20 -3.48 38.19
CA ASP A 68 8.22 -2.44 37.95
C ASP A 68 8.82 -2.63 36.55
N PRO A 69 8.08 -2.29 35.48
CA PRO A 69 8.52 -2.51 34.11
C PRO A 69 9.61 -1.54 33.65
N VAL A 70 10.69 -2.07 33.11
CA VAL A 70 11.80 -1.30 32.52
C VAL A 70 11.90 -1.60 31.02
N TRP A 71 11.24 -0.79 30.19
CA TRP A 71 11.24 -1.01 28.73
C TRP A 71 12.49 -0.52 28.01
N ARG A 72 13.06 0.62 28.45
CA ARG A 72 14.19 1.33 27.78
C ARG A 72 14.04 1.45 26.24
N GLN A 73 12.80 1.56 25.76
CA GLN A 73 12.50 1.53 24.34
C GLN A 73 12.49 2.95 23.75
N ARG A 74 13.23 3.16 22.66
CA ARG A 74 13.29 4.42 21.92
C ARG A 74 12.39 4.35 20.69
N PHE A 75 11.68 5.45 20.41
CA PHE A 75 10.85 5.59 19.21
C PHE A 75 11.30 6.80 18.39
N ARG A 76 11.19 6.70 17.06
CA ARG A 76 11.22 7.82 16.12
C ARG A 76 9.83 7.90 15.51
N ILE A 77 9.06 8.92 15.89
CA ILE A 77 7.64 8.99 15.58
C ILE A 77 7.41 10.17 14.64
N PRO A 78 6.99 9.95 13.38
CA PRO A 78 6.49 11.04 12.57
C PRO A 78 5.18 11.56 13.19
N LEU A 79 5.09 12.86 13.39
CA LEU A 79 3.91 13.52 13.95
C LEU A 79 3.37 14.55 12.98
N ALA A 80 2.05 14.57 12.83
CA ALA A 80 1.27 15.54 12.07
C ALA A 80 -0.04 15.88 12.82
N HIS A 81 0.04 16.02 14.15
CA HIS A 81 -1.14 16.11 15.03
C HIS A 81 -1.24 17.51 15.66
N ARG A 82 -2.44 18.11 15.67
CA ARG A 82 -2.75 19.25 16.53
C ARG A 82 -3.11 18.74 17.93
N ALA A 83 -2.23 18.92 18.92
CA ALA A 83 -2.45 18.41 20.27
C ALA A 83 -1.98 19.41 21.35
N ALA A 84 -2.78 19.60 22.40
CA ALA A 84 -2.38 20.40 23.57
C ALA A 84 -1.44 19.64 24.52
N LYS A 85 -1.53 18.31 24.51
CA LYS A 85 -0.78 17.40 25.39
C LYS A 85 -0.42 16.10 24.69
N ILE A 86 0.62 15.45 25.19
CA ILE A 86 1.01 14.07 24.86
C ILE A 86 0.63 13.21 26.05
N GLU A 87 -0.04 12.09 25.79
CA GLU A 87 -0.51 11.16 26.82
C GLU A 87 0.24 9.83 26.75
N PHE A 88 0.61 9.31 27.90
CA PHE A 88 1.21 7.99 28.07
C PHE A 88 0.24 7.11 28.85
N GLN A 89 -0.47 6.24 28.15
CA GLN A 89 -1.44 5.33 28.75
C GLN A 89 -0.73 4.03 29.13
N VAL A 90 -0.55 3.81 30.44
CA VAL A 90 0.04 2.59 30.99
C VAL A 90 -1.08 1.56 31.18
N LYS A 91 -0.92 0.38 30.59
CA LYS A 91 -1.95 -0.64 30.51
C LYS A 91 -1.40 -2.00 30.92
N ASP A 92 -2.27 -2.82 31.50
CA ASP A 92 -2.04 -4.24 31.73
C ASP A 92 -2.55 -5.04 30.52
N ASN A 93 -1.86 -6.11 30.12
CA ASN A 93 -2.25 -6.95 28.99
C ASN A 93 -2.82 -8.30 29.47
N ASP A 94 -4.03 -8.27 30.02
CA ASP A 94 -4.67 -9.49 30.52
C ASP A 94 -5.23 -10.41 29.42
N LEU A 95 -5.36 -11.70 29.77
CA LEU A 95 -6.02 -12.75 28.98
C LEU A 95 -7.40 -12.32 28.45
N PHE A 96 -8.16 -11.53 29.21
CA PHE A 96 -9.52 -11.10 28.86
C PHE A 96 -9.62 -9.69 28.24
N GLY A 97 -8.52 -8.92 28.18
CA GLY A 97 -8.51 -7.60 27.55
C GLY A 97 -7.54 -6.65 28.26
N ALA A 98 -6.98 -5.69 27.54
CA ALA A 98 -5.99 -4.80 28.15
C ALA A 98 -6.65 -3.73 29.03
N GLN A 99 -6.41 -3.77 30.34
CA GLN A 99 -6.94 -2.82 31.31
C GLN A 99 -6.06 -1.55 31.39
N LEU A 100 -6.67 -0.36 31.53
CA LEU A 100 -5.92 0.87 31.78
C LEU A 100 -5.51 0.93 33.26
N ILE A 101 -4.21 1.07 33.53
CA ILE A 101 -3.67 1.28 34.89
C ILE A 101 -3.75 2.78 35.23
N GLY A 102 -3.30 3.63 34.31
CA GLY A 102 -3.38 5.08 34.45
C GLY A 102 -2.72 5.82 33.29
N THR A 103 -2.76 7.14 33.33
CA THR A 103 -2.24 8.01 32.28
C THR A 103 -1.26 9.00 32.88
N ALA A 104 -0.08 9.12 32.27
CA ALA A 104 0.84 10.24 32.49
C ALA A 104 0.67 11.25 31.34
N THR A 105 0.86 12.54 31.60
CA THR A 105 0.59 13.60 30.62
C THR A 105 1.66 14.67 30.65
N ILE A 106 2.01 15.20 29.49
CA ILE A 106 2.90 16.36 29.34
C ILE A 106 2.33 17.36 28.33
N PRO A 107 2.40 18.69 28.58
CA PRO A 107 2.00 19.69 27.59
C PRO A 107 2.84 19.59 26.31
N ALA A 108 2.18 19.58 25.15
CA ALA A 108 2.88 19.46 23.86
C ALA A 108 3.78 20.68 23.58
N ALA A 109 3.34 21.88 23.99
CA ALA A 109 4.12 23.12 23.84
C ALA A 109 5.46 23.09 24.62
N LEU A 110 5.51 22.41 25.77
CA LEU A 110 6.75 22.23 26.53
C LEU A 110 7.73 21.35 25.75
N VAL A 111 7.26 20.22 25.23
CA VAL A 111 8.10 19.31 24.42
C VAL A 111 8.59 19.97 23.13
N ALA A 112 7.74 20.79 22.49
CA ALA A 112 8.08 21.48 21.25
C ALA A 112 9.12 22.61 21.43
N SER A 113 9.21 23.23 22.61
CA SER A 113 10.08 24.38 22.86
C SER A 113 11.47 24.00 23.38
N VAL A 114 11.55 23.13 24.40
CA VAL A 114 12.81 22.81 25.09
C VAL A 114 13.13 21.32 25.14
N GLY A 115 12.22 20.46 24.67
CA GLY A 115 12.30 19.02 24.88
C GLY A 115 12.12 18.64 26.35
N LEU A 116 12.37 17.37 26.68
CA LEU A 116 12.32 16.88 28.05
C LEU A 116 13.47 15.91 28.32
N SER A 117 14.42 16.31 29.17
CA SER A 117 15.53 15.46 29.57
C SER A 117 15.14 14.57 30.76
N GLN A 118 14.81 13.31 30.48
CA GLN A 118 14.60 12.23 31.45
C GLN A 118 13.88 12.66 32.75
N GLU A 119 12.55 12.73 32.70
CA GLU A 119 11.71 13.11 33.84
C GLU A 119 10.72 12.03 34.25
N TRP A 120 10.42 11.96 35.54
CA TRP A 120 9.37 11.12 36.10
C TRP A 120 8.03 11.83 36.04
N LEU A 121 7.13 11.33 35.20
CA LEU A 121 5.76 11.83 35.10
C LEU A 121 4.83 11.01 36.00
N PRO A 122 4.02 11.63 36.88
CA PRO A 122 3.09 10.90 37.71
C PRO A 122 2.03 10.19 36.87
N ILE A 123 1.72 8.93 37.21
CA ILE A 123 0.66 8.15 36.58
C ILE A 123 -0.63 8.37 37.36
N ILE A 124 -1.67 8.86 36.69
CA ILE A 124 -2.98 9.13 37.31
C ILE A 124 -4.00 8.11 36.80
N ALA A 125 -4.65 7.40 37.72
CA ALA A 125 -5.73 6.46 37.39
C ALA A 125 -7.01 7.22 36.98
N PRO A 126 -7.99 6.55 36.34
CA PRO A 126 -9.30 7.16 36.03
C PRO A 126 -10.04 7.74 37.24
N THR A 127 -9.70 7.29 38.46
CA THR A 127 -10.23 7.82 39.73
C THR A 127 -9.67 9.21 40.10
N GLY A 128 -8.74 9.76 39.33
CA GLY A 128 -8.08 11.04 39.59
C GLY A 128 -6.95 10.96 40.63
N ARG A 129 -6.58 9.77 41.08
CA ARG A 129 -5.50 9.53 42.05
C ARG A 129 -4.46 8.56 41.46
N PRO A 130 -3.20 8.57 41.95
CA PRO A 130 -2.23 7.56 41.55
C PRO A 130 -2.71 6.14 41.88
N PRO A 131 -2.45 5.12 41.02
CA PRO A 131 -2.83 3.73 41.30
C PRO A 131 -2.23 3.21 42.62
N LYS A 132 -0.95 3.54 42.87
CA LYS A 132 -0.25 3.38 44.15
C LYS A 132 0.56 4.67 44.43
N PRO A 133 0.89 4.98 45.69
CA PRO A 133 1.79 6.09 46.01
C PRO A 133 3.12 5.96 45.25
N GLY A 134 3.57 7.04 44.59
CA GLY A 134 4.82 7.05 43.82
C GLY A 134 4.75 6.40 42.43
N SER A 135 3.57 5.96 41.95
CA SER A 135 3.43 5.48 40.57
C SER A 135 3.77 6.59 39.56
N ALA A 136 4.88 6.43 38.85
CA ALA A 136 5.37 7.37 37.85
C ALA A 136 6.00 6.65 36.65
N LEU A 137 6.06 7.33 35.51
CA LEU A 137 6.67 6.86 34.27
C LEU A 137 7.86 7.75 33.93
N LEU A 138 9.04 7.15 33.78
CA LEU A 138 10.24 7.85 33.33
C LEU A 138 10.23 8.01 31.81
N VAL A 139 10.26 9.24 31.30
CA VAL A 139 10.27 9.51 29.85
C VAL A 139 11.35 10.53 29.47
N SER A 140 11.83 10.44 28.23
CA SER A 140 12.73 11.42 27.61
C SER A 140 12.20 11.74 26.20
N LEU A 141 12.06 13.02 25.88
CA LEU A 141 11.39 13.48 24.67
C LEU A 141 12.21 14.58 23.98
N SER A 142 12.28 14.51 22.66
CA SER A 142 12.81 15.57 21.82
C SER A 142 11.91 15.70 20.60
N PHE A 143 11.70 16.93 20.14
CA PHE A 143 10.89 17.23 18.97
C PHE A 143 11.69 18.08 18.00
N THR A 144 11.65 17.72 16.73
CA THR A 144 12.29 18.47 15.65
C THR A 144 11.22 18.87 14.65
N PRO A 145 10.88 20.17 14.53
CA PRO A 145 9.97 20.65 13.49
C PRO A 145 10.48 20.28 12.09
N VAL A 146 9.55 20.03 11.16
CA VAL A 146 9.88 19.58 9.78
C VAL A 146 10.70 20.64 9.05
N GLU A 147 10.39 21.92 9.25
CA GLU A 147 10.96 23.08 8.58
C GLU A 147 12.46 23.24 8.85
N VAL A 148 12.90 22.88 10.05
CA VAL A 148 14.32 22.98 10.46
C VAL A 148 15.06 21.65 10.35
N ASN A 149 14.33 20.56 10.08
CA ASN A 149 14.90 19.22 10.04
C ASN A 149 15.76 19.06 8.77
N PRO A 150 17.08 18.81 8.92
CA PRO A 150 17.98 18.69 7.77
C PRO A 150 17.60 17.55 6.81
N LEU A 151 16.84 16.55 7.27
CA LEU A 151 16.36 15.43 6.44
C LEU A 151 15.42 15.86 5.31
N TYR A 152 14.74 17.01 5.44
CA TYR A 152 13.72 17.45 4.49
C TYR A 152 14.12 18.70 3.70
N ARG A 153 15.40 19.10 3.76
CA ARG A 153 15.91 20.27 3.02
C ARG A 153 16.03 20.02 1.52
N HIS A 154 16.16 18.76 1.12
CA HIS A 154 16.29 18.33 -0.27
C HIS A 154 15.21 17.30 -0.59
N GLY A 155 14.93 17.13 -1.89
CA GLY A 155 14.17 15.97 -2.38
C GLY A 155 14.88 14.66 -2.00
N ILE A 156 14.15 13.55 -1.99
CA ILE A 156 14.72 12.22 -1.65
C ILE A 156 15.95 11.91 -2.52
N ALA A 157 15.85 12.21 -3.81
CA ALA A 157 16.91 11.97 -4.79
C ALA A 157 18.08 12.97 -4.66
N GLY A 158 17.84 14.17 -4.12
CA GLY A 158 18.83 15.23 -3.95
C GLY A 158 19.64 15.18 -2.65
N ASP A 159 19.25 14.35 -1.68
CA ASP A 159 19.97 14.26 -0.40
C ASP A 159 21.27 13.44 -0.53
N ARG A 160 22.40 14.13 -0.69
CA ARG A 160 23.74 13.51 -0.80
C ARG A 160 24.20 12.73 0.44
N LYS A 161 23.60 12.96 1.62
CA LYS A 161 24.00 12.30 2.87
C LYS A 161 23.27 10.99 3.10
N HIS A 162 21.98 10.94 2.77
CA HIS A 162 21.15 9.76 3.03
C HIS A 162 20.84 8.96 1.76
N LEU A 163 20.90 9.60 0.58
CA LEU A 163 20.72 9.02 -0.77
C LEU A 163 19.42 8.22 -0.95
N GLY A 164 18.45 8.33 -0.05
CA GLY A 164 17.25 7.51 -0.04
C GLY A 164 16.43 7.70 1.23
N VAL A 165 15.41 6.86 1.40
CA VAL A 165 14.56 6.90 2.60
C VAL A 165 15.31 6.26 3.75
N SER A 166 15.70 7.06 4.74
CA SER A 166 16.32 6.57 5.98
C SER A 166 15.31 5.85 6.89
N ASP A 167 15.79 5.13 7.90
CA ASP A 167 14.96 4.42 8.91
C ASP A 167 14.05 3.33 8.30
N THR A 168 14.57 2.54 7.37
CA THR A 168 13.86 1.42 6.74
C THR A 168 14.62 0.12 6.85
N TYR A 169 13.92 -1.01 6.70
CA TYR A 169 14.50 -2.35 6.81
C TYR A 169 15.45 -2.68 5.66
N PHE A 170 15.06 -2.36 4.42
CA PHE A 170 15.96 -2.45 3.27
C PHE A 170 16.60 -1.09 2.99
N HIS A 171 17.89 -1.12 2.68
CA HIS A 171 18.66 0.06 2.29
C HIS A 171 18.48 0.37 0.81
N LEU A 172 18.77 1.60 0.42
CA LEU A 172 18.88 1.99 -0.99
C LEU A 172 19.99 1.18 -1.69
N ARG A 173 19.67 0.68 -2.88
CA ARG A 173 20.57 -0.05 -3.77
C ARG A 173 20.89 0.78 -5.00
N LYS A 174 22.18 0.84 -5.36
CA LYS A 174 22.73 1.51 -6.54
C LYS A 174 22.92 0.55 -7.71
N GLY A 175 23.25 1.08 -8.88
CA GLY A 175 23.56 0.28 -10.08
C GLY A 175 22.39 -0.58 -10.58
N GLY A 176 21.16 -0.13 -10.30
CA GLY A 176 19.94 -0.79 -10.72
C GLY A 176 19.42 -0.27 -12.06
N LYS A 177 18.36 -0.91 -12.54
CA LYS A 177 17.53 -0.44 -13.66
C LYS A 177 16.07 -0.68 -13.34
N VAL A 178 15.24 0.30 -13.67
CA VAL A 178 13.78 0.23 -13.50
C VAL A 178 13.11 0.38 -14.86
N THR A 179 12.13 -0.47 -15.14
CA THR A 179 11.13 -0.23 -16.20
C THR A 179 9.80 0.03 -15.52
N LEU A 180 9.20 1.19 -15.78
CA LEU A 180 7.89 1.57 -15.27
C LEU A 180 6.84 1.15 -16.29
N TYR A 181 5.79 0.48 -15.81
CA TYR A 181 4.68 0.01 -16.64
C TYR A 181 3.41 0.78 -16.30
N GLN A 182 2.74 1.21 -17.36
CA GLN A 182 1.39 1.76 -17.37
C GLN A 182 0.51 0.67 -17.98
N ASP A 183 -0.46 0.19 -17.21
CA ASP A 183 -1.30 -0.97 -17.50
C ASP A 183 -0.54 -2.29 -17.71
N ALA A 184 -1.31 -3.33 -18.02
CA ALA A 184 -0.77 -4.64 -18.39
C ALA A 184 -0.06 -4.60 -19.74
N HIS A 185 -0.48 -3.72 -20.66
CA HIS A 185 0.05 -3.65 -22.01
C HIS A 185 -0.16 -2.28 -22.66
N VAL A 186 0.88 -1.74 -23.31
CA VAL A 186 0.77 -0.54 -24.16
C VAL A 186 1.14 -0.91 -25.59
N ARG A 187 0.20 -0.75 -26.52
CA ARG A 187 0.44 -0.99 -27.95
C ARG A 187 1.29 0.12 -28.57
N ALA A 188 2.01 -0.23 -29.64
CA ALA A 188 2.71 0.76 -30.43
C ALA A 188 1.74 1.83 -30.96
N GLU A 189 2.18 3.09 -30.96
CA GLU A 189 1.43 4.24 -31.50
C GLU A 189 0.11 4.56 -30.77
N GLU A 190 -0.20 3.88 -29.66
CA GLU A 190 -1.39 4.18 -28.85
C GLU A 190 -1.27 5.48 -28.05
N LEU A 191 -0.04 5.83 -27.67
CA LEU A 191 0.32 7.04 -26.94
C LEU A 191 1.33 7.86 -27.76
N PRO A 192 1.31 9.21 -27.62
CA PRO A 192 2.24 10.08 -28.33
C PRO A 192 3.69 9.86 -27.88
N GLU A 193 4.63 10.27 -28.72
CA GLU A 193 6.04 10.34 -28.34
C GLU A 193 6.25 11.38 -27.26
N ILE A 194 7.10 11.04 -26.28
CA ILE A 194 7.47 11.93 -25.18
C ILE A 194 8.97 12.12 -25.21
N GLU A 195 9.37 13.35 -25.51
CA GLU A 195 10.77 13.76 -25.49
C GLU A 195 11.30 13.79 -24.06
N LEU A 196 12.47 13.18 -23.89
CA LEU A 196 13.30 13.21 -22.71
C LEU A 196 14.54 14.06 -22.99
N GLU A 197 15.29 14.37 -21.93
CA GLU A 197 16.55 15.09 -22.09
C GLU A 197 17.55 14.35 -23.00
N GLY A 198 18.34 15.13 -23.75
CA GLY A 198 19.34 14.58 -24.68
C GLY A 198 18.75 14.02 -25.98
N GLY A 199 17.52 14.40 -26.34
CA GLY A 199 16.85 13.96 -27.57
C GLY A 199 16.39 12.50 -27.51
N LYS A 200 16.33 11.90 -26.32
CA LYS A 200 15.82 10.54 -26.11
C LYS A 200 14.28 10.58 -26.14
N VAL A 201 13.66 9.44 -26.44
CA VAL A 201 12.20 9.27 -26.41
C VAL A 201 11.84 8.24 -25.36
N PHE A 202 10.90 8.57 -24.49
CA PHE A 202 10.38 7.66 -23.48
C PHE A 202 9.78 6.41 -24.15
N GLN A 203 10.14 5.23 -23.65
CA GLN A 203 9.68 3.96 -24.20
C GLN A 203 8.62 3.37 -23.28
N GLN A 204 7.37 3.30 -23.74
CA GLN A 204 6.31 2.65 -22.98
C GLN A 204 6.58 1.14 -22.85
N GLY A 205 6.54 0.63 -21.62
CA GLY A 205 6.75 -0.79 -21.34
C GLY A 205 5.51 -1.66 -21.64
N LYS A 206 5.70 -2.97 -21.79
CA LYS A 206 4.62 -3.93 -22.09
C LYS A 206 4.55 -4.98 -20.99
N CYS A 207 3.99 -4.62 -19.82
CA CYS A 207 4.15 -5.35 -18.56
C CYS A 207 3.98 -6.87 -18.69
N TRP A 208 2.81 -7.33 -19.12
CA TRP A 208 2.50 -8.77 -19.17
C TRP A 208 3.25 -9.50 -20.28
N GLU A 209 3.61 -8.81 -21.37
CA GLU A 209 4.47 -9.36 -22.42
C GLU A 209 5.92 -9.51 -21.92
N ASP A 210 6.44 -8.54 -21.17
CA ASP A 210 7.75 -8.65 -20.52
C ASP A 210 7.76 -9.74 -19.43
N ILE A 211 6.68 -9.89 -18.66
CA ILE A 211 6.52 -11.01 -17.71
C ILE A 211 6.50 -12.35 -18.45
N CYS A 212 5.72 -12.48 -19.53
CA CYS A 212 5.63 -13.73 -20.29
C CYS A 212 7.00 -14.15 -20.85
N HIS A 213 7.71 -13.21 -21.48
CA HIS A 213 9.04 -13.47 -22.02
C HIS A 213 10.06 -13.79 -20.92
N ALA A 214 10.01 -13.11 -19.78
CA ALA A 214 10.91 -13.40 -18.67
C ALA A 214 10.64 -14.79 -18.04
N ILE A 215 9.38 -15.25 -18.01
CA ILE A 215 9.04 -16.64 -17.61
C ILE A 215 9.57 -17.64 -18.65
N LEU A 216 9.41 -17.37 -19.94
CA LEU A 216 9.89 -18.24 -21.02
C LEU A 216 11.41 -18.41 -20.98
N GLU A 217 12.12 -17.31 -20.71
CA GLU A 217 13.58 -17.25 -20.60
C GLU A 217 14.12 -17.87 -19.31
N ALA A 218 13.31 -18.02 -18.25
CA ALA A 218 13.77 -18.52 -16.97
C ALA A 218 14.35 -19.94 -17.06
N HIS A 219 15.49 -20.17 -16.41
CA HIS A 219 16.19 -21.47 -16.43
C HIS A 219 16.20 -22.15 -15.06
N HIS A 220 16.03 -21.40 -13.96
CA HIS A 220 16.22 -21.93 -12.61
C HIS A 220 15.04 -21.69 -11.69
N LEU A 221 14.48 -20.47 -11.63
CA LEU A 221 13.42 -20.12 -10.71
C LEU A 221 12.35 -19.24 -11.34
N ILE A 222 11.11 -19.52 -10.95
CA ILE A 222 9.94 -18.65 -11.14
C ILE A 222 9.20 -18.60 -9.81
N TYR A 223 9.28 -17.48 -9.10
CA TYR A 223 8.60 -17.29 -7.82
C TYR A 223 7.52 -16.22 -7.94
N ILE A 224 6.29 -16.58 -7.60
CA ILE A 224 5.12 -15.70 -7.77
C ILE A 224 4.42 -15.52 -6.43
N VAL A 225 4.06 -14.28 -6.15
CA VAL A 225 3.16 -13.89 -5.07
C VAL A 225 2.01 -13.12 -5.69
N GLY A 226 0.78 -13.51 -5.36
CA GLY A 226 -0.42 -12.73 -5.69
C GLY A 226 -1.39 -12.67 -4.53
N TRP A 227 -2.19 -11.60 -4.49
CA TRP A 227 -3.44 -11.64 -3.74
C TRP A 227 -4.37 -12.66 -4.37
N SER A 228 -4.43 -12.66 -5.70
CA SER A 228 -5.15 -13.63 -6.53
C SER A 228 -4.27 -14.02 -7.73
N LEU A 229 -4.36 -15.27 -8.16
CA LEU A 229 -3.72 -15.76 -9.38
C LEU A 229 -4.74 -16.63 -10.11
N TYR A 230 -4.85 -16.45 -11.42
CA TYR A 230 -5.79 -17.22 -12.22
C TYR A 230 -5.04 -18.08 -13.23
N ASP A 231 -5.15 -19.41 -13.13
CA ASP A 231 -4.42 -20.34 -13.99
C ASP A 231 -4.76 -20.15 -15.48
N LYS A 232 -5.97 -19.70 -15.80
CA LYS A 232 -6.46 -19.60 -17.17
C LYS A 232 -6.13 -18.27 -17.86
N VAL A 233 -5.54 -17.30 -17.15
CA VAL A 233 -5.24 -16.00 -17.74
C VAL A 233 -4.18 -16.14 -18.84
N LYS A 234 -4.36 -15.45 -19.96
CA LYS A 234 -3.35 -15.31 -21.00
C LYS A 234 -2.59 -14.00 -20.81
N LEU A 235 -1.27 -14.09 -20.68
CA LEU A 235 -0.40 -12.93 -20.47
C LEU A 235 -0.27 -12.05 -21.72
N VAL A 236 -0.17 -12.67 -22.90
CA VAL A 236 -0.05 -11.94 -24.17
C VAL A 236 -1.27 -12.21 -25.03
N ARG A 237 -2.01 -11.14 -25.35
CA ARG A 237 -3.21 -11.19 -26.19
C ARG A 237 -3.01 -10.44 -27.51
N GLU A 238 -2.33 -9.31 -27.45
CA GLU A 238 -1.94 -8.49 -28.59
C GLU A 238 -0.39 -8.41 -28.63
N PRO A 239 0.31 -9.42 -29.21
CA PRO A 239 1.77 -9.48 -29.19
C PRO A 239 2.42 -8.33 -29.98
N THR A 240 3.44 -7.70 -29.43
CA THR A 240 4.24 -6.66 -30.11
C THR A 240 5.59 -7.15 -30.60
N ARG A 241 6.00 -8.35 -30.18
CA ARG A 241 7.19 -9.08 -30.67
C ARG A 241 6.88 -10.56 -30.89
N PRO A 242 7.76 -11.32 -31.59
CA PRO A 242 7.53 -12.75 -31.82
C PRO A 242 7.32 -13.51 -30.51
N LEU A 243 6.17 -14.16 -30.37
CA LEU A 243 5.79 -14.93 -29.19
C LEU A 243 5.98 -16.45 -29.46
N PRO A 244 6.86 -17.14 -28.72
CA PRO A 244 7.01 -18.59 -28.84
C PRO A 244 5.70 -19.34 -28.54
N GLU A 245 5.54 -20.56 -29.08
CA GLU A 245 4.31 -21.37 -28.88
C GLU A 245 3.98 -21.57 -27.39
N ALA A 246 4.99 -21.78 -26.54
CA ALA A 246 4.79 -21.89 -25.10
C ALA A 246 4.20 -20.61 -24.47
N GLY A 247 4.49 -19.43 -25.04
CA GLY A 247 3.96 -18.14 -24.58
C GLY A 247 2.50 -17.89 -24.92
N LYS A 248 1.92 -18.66 -25.86
CA LYS A 248 0.49 -18.59 -26.21
C LYS A 248 -0.41 -19.33 -25.21
N ARG A 249 0.19 -20.08 -24.29
CA ARG A 249 -0.50 -20.87 -23.26
C ARG A 249 -1.10 -19.96 -22.18
N THR A 250 -2.01 -20.53 -21.40
CA THR A 250 -2.46 -19.89 -20.16
C THR A 250 -1.32 -19.86 -19.13
N LEU A 251 -1.40 -18.96 -18.14
CA LEU A 251 -0.38 -18.83 -17.09
C LEU A 251 -0.11 -20.17 -16.40
N GLY A 252 -1.15 -20.89 -16.01
CA GLY A 252 -1.04 -22.16 -15.32
C GLY A 252 -0.33 -23.23 -16.17
N GLU A 253 -0.66 -23.30 -17.46
CA GLU A 253 0.00 -24.22 -18.40
C GLU A 253 1.45 -23.83 -18.69
N LEU A 254 1.75 -22.53 -18.79
CA LEU A 254 3.12 -22.03 -18.96
C LEU A 254 3.99 -22.38 -17.74
N LEU A 255 3.45 -22.24 -16.52
CA LEU A 255 4.17 -22.61 -15.30
C LEU A 255 4.41 -24.12 -15.21
N LYS A 256 3.42 -24.95 -15.58
CA LYS A 256 3.59 -26.40 -15.69
C LYS A 256 4.70 -26.75 -16.69
N TYR A 257 4.61 -26.19 -17.89
CA TYR A 257 5.61 -26.38 -18.95
C TYR A 257 7.03 -26.04 -18.48
N LYS A 258 7.26 -24.87 -17.89
CA LYS A 258 8.58 -24.48 -17.36
C LYS A 258 9.03 -25.39 -16.21
N SER A 259 8.10 -25.82 -15.37
CA SER A 259 8.42 -26.73 -14.26
C SER A 259 8.80 -28.14 -14.71
N GLU A 260 8.34 -28.58 -15.89
CA GLU A 260 8.71 -29.85 -16.53
C GLU A 260 10.09 -29.77 -17.20
N GLU A 261 10.51 -28.59 -17.66
CA GLU A 261 11.88 -28.31 -18.13
C GLU A 261 12.92 -28.26 -16.98
N GLY A 262 12.48 -28.41 -15.72
CA GLY A 262 13.34 -28.39 -14.54
C GLY A 262 13.46 -27.02 -13.86
N VAL A 263 12.73 -26.01 -14.32
CA VAL A 263 12.67 -24.69 -13.67
C VAL A 263 11.84 -24.77 -12.40
N ARG A 264 12.35 -24.27 -11.28
CA ARG A 264 11.64 -24.32 -10.01
C ARG A 264 10.56 -23.26 -9.94
N ALA A 265 9.30 -23.68 -10.06
CA ALA A 265 8.15 -22.81 -9.91
C ALA A 265 7.57 -22.88 -8.48
N GLY A 266 7.50 -21.73 -7.81
CA GLY A 266 6.94 -21.58 -6.47
C GLY A 266 5.90 -20.46 -6.42
N VAL A 267 4.68 -20.79 -6.00
CA VAL A 267 3.54 -19.86 -5.99
C VAL A 267 3.03 -19.69 -4.56
N MET A 268 2.87 -18.44 -4.12
CA MET A 268 2.19 -18.07 -2.87
C MET A 268 0.98 -17.21 -3.16
N GLN A 269 -0.19 -17.61 -2.66
CA GLN A 269 -1.41 -16.83 -2.83
C GLN A 269 -2.36 -16.87 -1.64
N THR A 270 -3.34 -15.96 -1.64
CA THR A 270 -4.39 -15.89 -0.63
C THR A 270 -5.58 -16.79 -1.01
N HIS A 271 -5.82 -17.86 -0.23
CA HIS A 271 -7.09 -18.62 -0.17
C HIS A 271 -7.77 -19.07 -1.48
N ASP A 272 -7.02 -19.47 -2.50
CA ASP A 272 -7.61 -20.06 -3.71
C ASP A 272 -7.29 -21.56 -3.83
N GLU A 273 -8.26 -22.37 -3.41
CA GLU A 273 -8.18 -23.83 -3.47
C GLU A 273 -8.17 -24.37 -4.90
N GLU A 274 -8.71 -23.64 -5.88
CA GLU A 274 -8.83 -24.09 -7.27
C GLU A 274 -7.45 -24.12 -7.93
N LEU A 275 -6.66 -23.04 -7.80
CA LEU A 275 -5.30 -23.04 -8.33
C LEU A 275 -4.41 -24.07 -7.61
N ARG A 276 -4.58 -24.25 -6.30
CA ARG A 276 -3.87 -25.34 -5.58
C ARG A 276 -4.24 -26.71 -6.16
N LYS A 277 -5.52 -26.94 -6.46
CA LYS A 277 -5.98 -28.19 -7.11
C LYS A 277 -5.39 -28.33 -8.50
N PHE A 278 -5.33 -27.24 -9.27
CA PHE A 278 -4.75 -27.22 -10.62
C PHE A 278 -3.29 -27.67 -10.64
N PHE A 279 -2.48 -27.26 -9.65
CA PHE A 279 -1.06 -27.62 -9.56
C PHE A 279 -0.76 -28.90 -8.77
N LYS A 280 -1.75 -29.52 -8.12
CA LYS A 280 -1.57 -30.65 -7.19
C LYS A 280 -0.76 -31.84 -7.75
N HIS A 281 -0.82 -32.06 -9.07
CA HIS A 281 -0.16 -33.15 -9.76
C HIS A 281 0.94 -32.68 -10.73
N SER A 282 1.46 -31.47 -10.54
CA SER A 282 2.58 -30.90 -11.29
C SER A 282 3.81 -30.69 -10.41
N SER A 283 4.96 -30.34 -11.00
CA SER A 283 6.17 -29.93 -10.26
C SER A 283 6.11 -28.49 -9.72
N VAL A 284 5.06 -27.73 -10.05
CA VAL A 284 4.80 -26.38 -9.48
C VAL A 284 4.39 -26.51 -8.01
N ILE A 285 5.09 -25.82 -7.11
CA ILE A 285 4.78 -25.81 -5.68
C ILE A 285 3.86 -24.63 -5.37
N CYS A 286 2.57 -24.89 -5.14
CA CYS A 286 1.59 -23.87 -4.75
C CYS A 286 1.29 -23.91 -3.25
N VAL A 287 1.52 -22.81 -2.56
CA VAL A 287 1.28 -22.63 -1.11
C VAL A 287 0.15 -21.62 -0.90
N LEU A 288 -0.91 -22.06 -0.24
CA LEU A 288 -1.93 -21.15 0.29
C LEU A 288 -1.39 -20.51 1.56
N SER A 289 -1.31 -19.19 1.57
CA SER A 289 -0.77 -18.41 2.68
C SER A 289 -1.93 -17.66 3.35
N PRO A 290 -2.55 -18.21 4.41
CA PRO A 290 -3.54 -17.48 5.19
C PRO A 290 -2.89 -16.35 5.99
N ARG A 291 -3.56 -15.20 6.07
CA ARG A 291 -3.13 -14.05 6.88
C ARG A 291 -3.91 -14.01 8.20
N TYR A 292 -3.23 -14.39 9.28
CA TYR A 292 -3.80 -14.33 10.62
C TYR A 292 -3.51 -12.98 11.26
N ALA A 293 -4.55 -12.20 11.53
CA ALA A 293 -4.42 -10.96 12.28
C ALA A 293 -4.03 -11.26 13.74
N SER A 294 -3.17 -10.42 14.32
CA SER A 294 -2.68 -10.55 15.70
C SER A 294 -3.64 -10.01 16.77
N GLY A 295 -4.89 -9.67 16.40
CA GLY A 295 -5.93 -9.15 17.30
C GLY A 295 -6.97 -10.21 17.67
N LYS A 296 -7.59 -10.11 18.86
CA LYS A 296 -8.60 -11.07 19.36
C LYS A 296 -9.83 -11.24 18.44
N LEU A 297 -10.12 -10.26 17.57
CA LEU A 297 -11.17 -10.37 16.56
C LEU A 297 -10.89 -11.51 15.54
N SER A 298 -9.62 -11.88 15.33
CA SER A 298 -9.25 -13.02 14.47
C SER A 298 -9.64 -14.38 15.03
N MET A 299 -9.79 -14.50 16.36
CA MET A 299 -10.27 -15.72 17.00
C MET A 299 -11.78 -15.92 16.82
N VAL A 300 -12.54 -14.86 16.48
CA VAL A 300 -14.01 -14.90 16.35
C VAL A 300 -14.46 -14.88 14.89
N VAL A 301 -13.74 -14.15 14.00
CA VAL A 301 -14.16 -13.88 12.61
C VAL A 301 -13.27 -14.57 11.56
N GLY A 302 -12.11 -15.13 11.93
CA GLY A 302 -11.15 -15.71 10.98
C GLY A 302 -10.17 -14.68 10.41
N THR A 303 -9.77 -14.84 9.14
CA THR A 303 -8.74 -14.00 8.47
C THR A 303 -9.33 -12.67 7.97
N LEU A 304 -9.24 -11.61 8.77
CA LEU A 304 -9.73 -10.26 8.42
C LEU A 304 -8.85 -9.50 7.40
N TYR A 305 -7.57 -9.89 7.31
CA TYR A 305 -6.56 -9.24 6.50
C TYR A 305 -6.04 -10.21 5.44
N THR A 306 -5.36 -9.68 4.42
CA THR A 306 -4.89 -10.46 3.28
C THR A 306 -3.38 -10.36 3.07
N HIS A 307 -2.83 -11.27 2.27
CA HIS A 307 -1.54 -11.04 1.65
C HIS A 307 -1.75 -10.35 0.32
N HIS A 308 -1.40 -9.06 0.25
CA HIS A 308 -1.77 -8.20 -0.87
C HIS A 308 -0.60 -7.83 -1.81
N GLN A 309 0.60 -8.34 -1.52
CA GLN A 309 1.79 -8.24 -2.38
C GLN A 309 1.55 -8.93 -3.73
N LYS A 310 1.85 -8.24 -4.84
CA LYS A 310 1.96 -8.81 -6.19
C LYS A 310 3.41 -8.76 -6.64
N CYS A 311 4.06 -9.92 -6.75
CA CYS A 311 5.46 -10.04 -7.14
C CYS A 311 5.67 -11.21 -8.09
N LEU A 312 6.55 -11.05 -9.08
CA LEU A 312 7.14 -12.14 -9.84
C LEU A 312 8.65 -12.02 -9.85
N LEU A 313 9.36 -13.09 -9.54
CA LEU A 313 10.81 -13.18 -9.52
C LEU A 313 11.24 -14.30 -10.47
N VAL A 314 12.17 -13.98 -11.36
CA VAL A 314 12.73 -14.93 -12.33
C VAL A 314 14.22 -14.70 -12.47
N ASP A 315 14.94 -15.76 -12.81
CA ASP A 315 16.31 -15.61 -13.29
C ASP A 315 16.29 -15.26 -14.79
N THR A 316 16.94 -14.18 -15.18
CA THR A 316 17.09 -13.73 -16.58
C THR A 316 18.58 -13.62 -16.93
N GLU A 317 18.90 -13.51 -18.21
CA GLU A 317 20.25 -13.32 -18.71
C GLU A 317 20.87 -12.03 -18.15
N ALA A 318 22.09 -12.15 -17.64
CA ALA A 318 22.95 -11.02 -17.27
C ALA A 318 24.08 -10.84 -18.29
N SER A 319 24.64 -11.96 -18.74
CA SER A 319 25.59 -12.07 -19.84
C SER A 319 25.43 -13.45 -20.51
N PRO A 320 26.08 -13.74 -21.65
CA PRO A 320 25.97 -15.04 -22.32
C PRO A 320 26.29 -16.26 -21.44
N SER A 321 27.01 -16.08 -20.33
CA SER A 321 27.42 -17.16 -19.41
C SER A 321 26.86 -17.02 -17.99
N THR A 322 26.14 -15.93 -17.68
CA THR A 322 25.66 -15.66 -16.33
C THR A 322 24.22 -15.14 -16.32
N ARG A 323 23.54 -15.39 -15.20
CA ARG A 323 22.14 -15.00 -14.98
C ARG A 323 22.04 -14.10 -13.75
N LYS A 324 21.00 -13.27 -13.72
CA LYS A 324 20.67 -12.37 -12.61
C LYS A 324 19.23 -12.59 -12.18
N ILE A 325 18.90 -12.11 -10.99
CA ILE A 325 17.50 -12.04 -10.55
C ILE A 325 16.86 -10.78 -11.08
N THR A 326 15.68 -10.94 -11.68
CA THR A 326 14.80 -9.87 -12.13
C THR A 326 13.49 -9.98 -11.36
N ALA A 327 13.00 -8.85 -10.85
CA ALA A 327 11.77 -8.77 -10.09
C ALA A 327 10.74 -7.89 -10.80
N PHE A 328 9.47 -8.29 -10.73
CA PHE A 328 8.32 -7.48 -11.12
C PHE A 328 7.47 -7.27 -9.86
N LEU A 329 7.03 -6.03 -9.61
CA LEU A 329 6.08 -5.73 -8.53
C LEU A 329 5.23 -4.49 -8.85
N GLY A 330 4.04 -4.41 -8.26
CA GLY A 330 3.11 -3.31 -8.46
C GLY A 330 1.69 -3.64 -8.01
N GLY A 331 0.70 -3.05 -8.68
CA GLY A 331 -0.73 -3.26 -8.43
C GLY A 331 -1.36 -4.42 -9.21
N LEU A 332 -0.77 -4.82 -10.35
CA LEU A 332 -1.29 -5.93 -11.18
C LEU A 332 -1.04 -7.32 -10.57
N ASP A 333 -2.12 -8.00 -10.19
CA ASP A 333 -2.13 -9.46 -10.00
C ASP A 333 -2.16 -10.16 -11.37
N LEU A 334 -1.63 -11.39 -11.45
CA LEU A 334 -1.74 -12.23 -12.66
C LEU A 334 -3.05 -13.02 -12.62
N CYS A 335 -4.17 -12.31 -12.70
CA CYS A 335 -5.52 -12.88 -12.67
C CYS A 335 -6.48 -12.19 -13.65
N ASP A 336 -7.74 -12.62 -13.64
CA ASP A 336 -8.80 -12.14 -14.53
C ASP A 336 -9.11 -10.65 -14.38
N GLY A 337 -9.49 -10.00 -15.47
CA GLY A 337 -9.88 -8.59 -15.54
C GLY A 337 -8.73 -7.57 -15.44
N ARG A 338 -7.47 -8.02 -15.31
CA ARG A 338 -6.31 -7.13 -15.14
C ARG A 338 -5.62 -6.77 -16.45
N TYR A 339 -5.84 -7.54 -17.52
CA TYR A 339 -5.30 -7.19 -18.83
C TYR A 339 -6.06 -6.00 -19.39
N ASP A 340 -5.36 -4.90 -19.62
CA ASP A 340 -5.89 -3.75 -20.32
C ASP A 340 -4.80 -2.96 -21.03
N THR A 341 -5.22 -1.99 -21.84
CA THR A 341 -4.38 -1.00 -22.49
C THR A 341 -4.94 0.42 -22.26
N PRO A 342 -4.14 1.48 -22.49
CA PRO A 342 -4.59 2.86 -22.31
C PRO A 342 -5.85 3.29 -23.09
N LYS A 343 -6.29 2.53 -24.11
CA LYS A 343 -7.59 2.76 -24.77
C LYS A 343 -8.77 2.47 -23.87
N HIS A 344 -8.62 1.56 -22.90
CA HIS A 344 -9.64 1.15 -21.93
C HIS A 344 -10.98 0.81 -22.59
N ARG A 345 -10.95 -0.14 -23.53
CA ARG A 345 -12.12 -0.54 -24.33
C ARG A 345 -13.27 -1.00 -23.44
N LEU A 346 -14.47 -0.44 -23.61
CA LEU A 346 -15.67 -0.81 -22.85
C LEU A 346 -16.45 -1.93 -23.51
N PHE A 347 -16.72 -1.79 -24.80
CA PHE A 347 -17.56 -2.70 -25.59
C PHE A 347 -16.83 -3.33 -26.77
N GLN A 348 -15.64 -2.83 -27.10
CA GLN A 348 -14.83 -3.34 -28.20
C GLN A 348 -14.03 -4.57 -27.76
N ASP A 349 -13.88 -5.52 -28.69
CA ASP A 349 -13.04 -6.72 -28.53
C ASP A 349 -13.44 -7.66 -27.37
N LEU A 350 -14.70 -7.59 -26.89
CA LEU A 350 -15.20 -8.46 -25.83
C LEU A 350 -15.19 -9.95 -26.20
N GLU A 351 -15.44 -10.26 -27.48
CA GLU A 351 -15.45 -11.64 -28.02
C GLU A 351 -14.07 -12.08 -28.57
N SER A 352 -13.02 -11.26 -28.41
CA SER A 352 -11.67 -11.54 -28.90
C SER A 352 -10.61 -11.35 -27.82
N VAL A 353 -10.15 -10.12 -27.58
CA VAL A 353 -9.10 -9.79 -26.61
C VAL A 353 -9.54 -10.05 -25.17
N TYR A 354 -10.81 -9.82 -24.86
CA TYR A 354 -11.35 -10.00 -23.51
C TYR A 354 -12.25 -11.24 -23.39
N ASP A 355 -12.17 -12.16 -24.36
CA ASP A 355 -12.92 -13.41 -24.31
C ASP A 355 -12.52 -14.23 -23.08
N ASN A 356 -13.51 -14.72 -22.33
CA ASN A 356 -13.35 -15.39 -21.04
C ASN A 356 -12.63 -14.56 -19.96
N ASP A 357 -12.58 -13.23 -20.12
CA ASP A 357 -11.97 -12.28 -19.17
C ASP A 357 -12.84 -11.03 -18.96
N PHE A 358 -14.16 -11.19 -19.15
CA PHE A 358 -15.13 -10.12 -18.91
C PHE A 358 -15.39 -9.95 -17.40
N ARG A 359 -15.09 -8.75 -16.89
CA ARG A 359 -15.33 -8.38 -15.49
C ARG A 359 -16.11 -7.08 -15.42
N ASN A 360 -17.26 -7.11 -14.76
CA ASN A 360 -17.99 -5.93 -14.30
C ASN A 360 -18.88 -6.36 -13.12
N PRO A 361 -18.63 -5.88 -11.89
CA PRO A 361 -19.42 -6.27 -10.71
C PRO A 361 -20.93 -5.96 -10.80
N MET A 362 -21.32 -5.08 -11.73
CA MET A 362 -22.71 -4.64 -11.92
C MET A 362 -23.49 -5.47 -12.95
N LEU A 363 -22.81 -6.36 -13.68
CA LEU A 363 -23.35 -7.09 -14.82
C LEU A 363 -23.09 -8.59 -14.70
N SER A 364 -23.87 -9.37 -15.45
CA SER A 364 -23.61 -10.81 -15.59
C SER A 364 -22.40 -11.05 -16.51
N ILE A 365 -21.73 -12.21 -16.35
CA ILE A 365 -20.59 -12.62 -17.19
C ILE A 365 -21.01 -12.78 -18.68
N GLN A 366 -22.30 -13.02 -18.95
CA GLN A 366 -22.85 -13.15 -20.30
C GLN A 366 -23.27 -11.81 -20.92
N SER A 367 -23.04 -10.70 -20.22
CA SER A 367 -23.43 -9.37 -20.69
C SER A 367 -22.59 -8.90 -21.87
N LYS A 368 -23.16 -8.04 -22.72
CA LYS A 368 -22.47 -7.43 -23.87
C LYS A 368 -21.70 -6.16 -23.53
N GLY A 369 -21.43 -5.95 -22.25
CA GLY A 369 -20.69 -4.83 -21.72
C GLY A 369 -21.56 -3.74 -21.10
N PRO A 370 -20.90 -2.67 -20.62
CA PRO A 370 -19.46 -2.44 -20.66
C PRO A 370 -18.72 -3.40 -19.71
N ARG A 371 -17.53 -3.86 -20.09
CA ARG A 371 -16.60 -4.37 -19.07
C ARG A 371 -16.14 -3.19 -18.20
N GLU A 372 -15.60 -3.48 -17.03
CA GLU A 372 -14.87 -2.51 -16.21
C GLU A 372 -13.40 -2.46 -16.68
N PRO A 373 -12.94 -1.34 -17.29
CA PRO A 373 -11.53 -1.16 -17.60
C PRO A 373 -10.66 -1.08 -16.37
N TRP A 374 -9.39 -1.47 -16.51
CA TRP A 374 -8.47 -1.63 -15.40
C TRP A 374 -7.21 -0.81 -15.63
N HIS A 375 -7.14 0.36 -14.99
CA HIS A 375 -5.97 1.22 -14.99
C HIS A 375 -5.07 0.88 -13.80
N ASP A 376 -3.81 0.54 -14.05
CA ASP A 376 -2.90 0.10 -13.00
C ASP A 376 -1.42 0.37 -13.31
N LEU A 377 -0.58 0.27 -12.29
CA LEU A 377 0.85 0.55 -12.36
C LEU A 377 1.66 -0.66 -11.90
N HIS A 378 2.72 -0.97 -12.64
CA HIS A 378 3.66 -2.04 -12.31
C HIS A 378 5.09 -1.63 -12.61
N CYS A 379 6.08 -2.36 -12.12
CA CYS A 379 7.47 -2.12 -12.49
C CYS A 379 8.27 -3.41 -12.62
N LYS A 380 9.35 -3.34 -13.40
CA LYS A 380 10.43 -4.32 -13.44
C LYS A 380 11.67 -3.71 -12.79
N ILE A 381 12.31 -4.47 -11.91
CA ILE A 381 13.51 -4.11 -11.17
C ILE A 381 14.61 -5.09 -11.53
N GLU A 382 15.73 -4.55 -12.00
CA GLU A 382 16.96 -5.28 -12.28
C GLU A 382 18.12 -4.70 -11.44
N GLY A 383 19.06 -5.54 -11.05
CA GLY A 383 20.19 -5.17 -10.19
C GLY A 383 19.94 -5.47 -8.70
N PRO A 384 20.71 -4.89 -7.77
CA PRO A 384 20.74 -5.38 -6.38
C PRO A 384 19.39 -5.33 -5.65
N ALA A 385 18.51 -4.38 -5.97
CA ALA A 385 17.18 -4.28 -5.34
C ALA A 385 16.27 -5.48 -5.65
N ALA A 386 16.47 -6.19 -6.78
CA ALA A 386 15.71 -7.41 -7.08
C ALA A 386 15.98 -8.53 -6.04
N TYR A 387 17.16 -8.54 -5.41
CA TYR A 387 17.53 -9.50 -4.39
C TYR A 387 16.90 -9.18 -3.02
N ASP A 388 16.55 -7.92 -2.76
CA ASP A 388 15.75 -7.55 -1.59
C ASP A 388 14.31 -8.06 -1.73
N VAL A 389 13.75 -7.99 -2.95
CA VAL A 389 12.45 -8.61 -3.28
C VAL A 389 12.52 -10.14 -3.14
N LEU A 390 13.60 -10.78 -3.60
CA LEU A 390 13.84 -12.21 -3.38
C LEU A 390 13.91 -12.55 -1.88
N LYS A 391 14.66 -11.78 -1.09
CA LYS A 391 14.74 -11.97 0.36
C LYS A 391 13.37 -11.86 1.02
N ASN A 392 12.52 -10.92 0.58
CA ASN A 392 11.14 -10.85 1.04
C ASN A 392 10.36 -12.14 0.72
N PHE A 393 10.45 -12.65 -0.51
CA PHE A 393 9.80 -13.91 -0.90
C PHE A 393 10.26 -15.07 -0.01
N GLU A 394 11.57 -15.25 0.15
CA GLU A 394 12.15 -16.34 0.94
C GLU A 394 11.72 -16.28 2.42
N GLN A 395 11.73 -15.09 3.01
CA GLN A 395 11.30 -14.88 4.39
C GLN A 395 9.84 -15.29 4.60
N ARG A 396 8.97 -14.94 3.65
CA ARG A 396 7.55 -15.32 3.66
C ARG A 396 7.35 -16.81 3.40
N TRP A 397 8.04 -17.37 2.41
CA TRP A 397 7.96 -18.79 2.07
C TRP A 397 8.32 -19.68 3.25
N LYS A 398 9.43 -19.37 3.93
CA LYS A 398 9.89 -20.08 5.14
C LYS A 398 8.88 -20.00 6.28
N LYS A 399 8.08 -18.92 6.36
CA LYS A 399 7.03 -18.77 7.37
C LYS A 399 5.78 -19.57 7.00
N ALA A 400 5.31 -19.45 5.76
CA ALA A 400 4.09 -20.11 5.29
C ALA A 400 4.21 -21.65 5.29
N THR A 401 5.40 -22.19 5.06
CA THR A 401 5.65 -23.64 5.00
C THR A 401 5.98 -24.28 6.36
N GLN A 402 6.19 -23.47 7.43
CA GLN A 402 6.65 -23.94 8.74
C GLN A 402 5.71 -24.96 9.42
N PHE A 403 4.39 -24.90 9.18
CA PHE A 403 3.42 -25.78 9.85
C PHE A 403 3.24 -27.15 9.18
N HIS A 404 3.82 -27.37 7.99
CA HIS A 404 3.83 -28.70 7.35
C HIS A 404 4.84 -29.67 7.99
N VAL A 405 5.61 -29.21 9.00
CA VAL A 405 6.68 -29.94 9.70
C VAL A 405 6.18 -31.03 10.66
N LEU A 406 4.91 -31.00 11.08
CA LEU A 406 4.36 -31.99 12.02
C LEU A 406 4.02 -33.35 11.39
N LYS A 407 4.19 -33.51 10.06
CA LYS A 407 4.18 -34.82 9.38
C LYS A 407 5.61 -35.14 8.96
N ASN A 408 6.13 -36.31 9.36
CA ASN A 408 7.51 -36.82 9.19
C ASN A 408 8.12 -36.72 7.76
N VAL A 409 8.34 -35.52 7.25
CA VAL A 409 8.91 -35.24 5.93
C VAL A 409 9.83 -34.01 6.05
N THR A 410 10.86 -34.11 6.88
CA THR A 410 11.84 -33.03 7.10
C THR A 410 12.74 -32.74 5.89
N ARG A 411 12.77 -33.63 4.87
CA ARG A 411 13.65 -33.48 3.70
C ARG A 411 13.13 -32.57 2.57
N TRP A 412 11.82 -32.34 2.44
CA TRP A 412 11.27 -31.66 1.26
C TRP A 412 11.32 -30.12 1.32
N GLN A 413 11.50 -29.52 2.50
CA GLN A 413 11.34 -28.07 2.69
C GLN A 413 12.60 -27.25 2.35
N ASP A 414 13.79 -27.80 2.58
CA ASP A 414 15.07 -27.16 2.18
C ASP A 414 15.30 -27.21 0.66
N ASP A 415 14.60 -28.11 -0.04
CA ASP A 415 14.68 -28.31 -1.49
C ASP A 415 13.62 -27.55 -2.29
N ALA A 416 12.79 -26.69 -1.67
CA ALA A 416 11.79 -25.89 -2.38
C ALA A 416 12.30 -24.49 -2.80
N LEU A 417 13.27 -23.93 -2.09
CA LEU A 417 13.93 -22.67 -2.47
C LEU A 417 15.30 -22.97 -3.07
N ILE A 418 15.63 -22.30 -4.17
CA ILE A 418 16.96 -22.41 -4.77
C ILE A 418 17.94 -21.60 -3.93
N LYS A 419 19.05 -22.23 -3.57
CA LYS A 419 20.18 -21.58 -2.90
C LYS A 419 21.06 -20.94 -3.97
N ILE A 420 20.68 -19.74 -4.40
CA ILE A 420 21.33 -19.04 -5.52
C ILE A 420 22.83 -18.82 -5.31
N ASP A 421 23.26 -18.69 -4.05
CA ASP A 421 24.66 -18.57 -3.62
C ASP A 421 25.50 -19.81 -3.93
N ARG A 422 24.87 -20.96 -4.20
CA ARG A 422 25.53 -22.21 -4.56
C ARG A 422 25.62 -22.44 -6.08
N ILE A 423 25.03 -21.56 -6.88
CA ILE A 423 25.01 -21.66 -8.34
C ILE A 423 25.95 -20.60 -8.90
N SER A 424 27.16 -20.99 -9.30
CA SER A 424 28.24 -20.06 -9.65
C SER A 424 27.93 -19.16 -10.86
N TRP A 425 27.00 -19.56 -11.73
CA TRP A 425 26.58 -18.78 -12.90
C TRP A 425 25.31 -17.95 -12.65
N ILE A 426 24.73 -17.96 -11.45
CA ILE A 426 23.73 -16.97 -11.03
C ILE A 426 24.43 -15.94 -10.15
N LEU A 427 24.49 -14.71 -10.63
CA LEU A 427 25.03 -13.58 -9.90
C LEU A 427 24.31 -13.48 -8.54
N SER A 428 25.09 -13.42 -7.46
CA SER A 428 24.59 -13.41 -6.09
C SER A 428 25.32 -12.35 -5.28
N PRO A 429 24.63 -11.63 -4.38
CA PRO A 429 25.26 -10.62 -3.54
C PRO A 429 26.27 -11.26 -2.59
N SER A 430 27.46 -10.68 -2.50
CA SER A 430 28.48 -11.07 -1.53
C SER A 430 28.02 -10.79 -0.09
N PRO A 431 28.29 -11.69 0.86
CA PRO A 431 27.97 -11.47 2.27
C PRO A 431 28.56 -10.17 2.85
N SER A 432 29.71 -9.72 2.34
CA SER A 432 30.36 -8.48 2.80
C SER A 432 29.60 -7.20 2.40
N HIS A 433 28.74 -7.26 1.38
CA HIS A 433 28.00 -6.11 0.85
C HIS A 433 26.51 -6.11 1.19
N ALA A 434 26.03 -7.10 1.95
CA ALA A 434 24.60 -7.27 2.27
C ALA A 434 23.94 -6.01 2.89
N ASN A 435 24.71 -5.25 3.68
CA ASN A 435 24.27 -4.04 4.38
C ASN A 435 24.80 -2.72 3.76
N THR A 436 25.33 -2.76 2.54
CA THR A 436 25.87 -1.59 1.84
C THR A 436 24.94 -1.14 0.70
N HIS A 437 25.32 -0.10 -0.04
CA HIS A 437 24.57 0.42 -1.19
C HIS A 437 24.47 -0.53 -2.41
N GLY A 438 24.85 -1.80 -2.25
CA GLY A 438 24.78 -2.85 -3.27
C GLY A 438 26.15 -3.44 -3.58
N ASP A 439 26.16 -4.70 -4.02
CA ASP A 439 27.37 -5.36 -4.53
C ASP A 439 27.61 -4.97 -6.00
N PRO A 440 28.75 -4.36 -6.37
CA PRO A 440 29.06 -4.02 -7.75
C PRO A 440 29.01 -5.21 -8.73
N ASN A 441 29.20 -6.44 -8.25
CA ASN A 441 29.15 -7.65 -9.08
C ASN A 441 27.75 -7.94 -9.64
N ILE A 442 26.70 -7.36 -9.06
CA ILE A 442 25.31 -7.55 -9.49
C ILE A 442 24.69 -6.26 -10.04
N TRP A 443 25.52 -5.25 -10.33
CA TRP A 443 25.08 -4.03 -11.01
C TRP A 443 24.73 -4.34 -12.46
N VAL A 444 23.65 -3.72 -12.94
CA VAL A 444 23.19 -3.79 -14.33
C VAL A 444 23.43 -2.49 -15.09
N SER A 445 23.87 -1.44 -14.40
CA SER A 445 24.26 -0.14 -14.92
C SER A 445 25.32 0.46 -13.99
N SER A 446 26.31 1.17 -14.54
CA SER A 446 27.40 1.78 -13.75
C SER A 446 26.97 3.11 -13.13
N GLU A 447 27.68 3.58 -12.10
CA GLU A 447 27.37 4.88 -11.48
C GLU A 447 27.65 6.07 -12.42
N GLU A 448 28.43 5.88 -13.48
CA GLU A 448 28.71 6.88 -14.51
C GLU A 448 27.64 6.93 -15.61
N ASP A 449 26.82 5.87 -15.74
CA ASP A 449 25.71 5.84 -16.69
C ASP A 449 24.58 6.75 -16.21
N CYS A 450 24.25 7.75 -17.03
CA CYS A 450 23.16 8.68 -16.75
C CYS A 450 21.79 8.02 -16.60
N GLU A 451 21.59 6.83 -17.20
CA GLU A 451 20.33 6.08 -17.11
C GLU A 451 20.27 5.13 -15.92
N ASN A 452 21.29 5.11 -15.05
CA ASN A 452 21.29 4.25 -13.87
C ASN A 452 20.14 4.62 -12.91
N TRP A 453 19.74 3.64 -12.11
CA TRP A 453 18.72 3.82 -11.09
C TRP A 453 19.22 3.47 -9.70
N HIS A 454 18.83 4.30 -8.74
CA HIS A 454 18.92 3.99 -7.31
C HIS A 454 17.54 3.56 -6.84
N VAL A 455 17.44 2.37 -6.25
CA VAL A 455 16.17 1.70 -5.94
C VAL A 455 16.16 1.21 -4.50
N GLN A 456 15.06 1.40 -3.80
CA GLN A 456 14.86 0.94 -2.43
C GLN A 456 13.55 0.18 -2.30
N VAL A 457 13.57 -0.96 -1.62
CA VAL A 457 12.36 -1.78 -1.38
C VAL A 457 11.75 -1.43 -0.03
N PHE A 458 10.43 -1.31 0.02
CA PHE A 458 9.65 -1.01 1.22
C PHE A 458 8.55 -2.04 1.42
N ARG A 459 8.13 -2.25 2.68
CA ARG A 459 7.06 -3.20 3.02
C ARG A 459 6.14 -2.70 4.12
N SER A 460 4.95 -3.27 4.12
CA SER A 460 4.07 -3.38 5.27
C SER A 460 3.99 -4.86 5.61
N ILE A 461 4.66 -5.33 6.66
CA ILE A 461 4.66 -6.76 7.03
C ILE A 461 5.09 -6.95 8.49
N ASP A 462 4.62 -8.01 9.14
CA ASP A 462 5.01 -8.34 10.51
C ASP A 462 5.60 -9.75 10.67
N SER A 463 6.17 -10.01 11.85
CA SER A 463 6.75 -11.30 12.25
C SER A 463 5.78 -12.49 12.21
N GLY A 464 4.47 -12.24 12.06
CA GLY A 464 3.46 -13.26 11.80
C GLY A 464 3.53 -13.82 10.39
N SER A 465 4.07 -13.05 9.44
CA SER A 465 4.14 -13.39 8.00
C SER A 465 5.54 -13.61 7.46
N VAL A 466 6.59 -13.40 8.26
CA VAL A 466 7.98 -13.66 7.86
C VAL A 466 8.75 -14.49 8.87
N LYS A 467 9.74 -15.24 8.37
CA LYS A 467 10.80 -15.85 9.16
C LYS A 467 12.05 -14.97 9.07
N GLY A 468 12.77 -14.81 10.19
CA GLY A 468 14.05 -14.11 10.23
C GLY A 468 13.99 -12.68 10.79
N PHE A 469 12.83 -12.19 11.20
CA PHE A 469 12.78 -11.01 12.06
C PHE A 469 13.40 -11.30 13.43
N PRO A 470 14.10 -10.30 14.03
CA PRO A 470 14.76 -10.47 15.30
C PRO A 470 13.75 -10.68 16.42
N LYS A 471 14.21 -11.27 17.53
CA LYS A 471 13.37 -11.50 18.71
C LYS A 471 13.52 -10.40 19.76
N SER A 472 14.68 -9.74 19.80
CA SER A 472 14.95 -8.68 20.77
C SER A 472 14.50 -7.32 20.22
N VAL A 473 14.06 -6.44 21.12
CA VAL A 473 13.59 -5.09 20.76
C VAL A 473 14.73 -4.21 20.26
N ASP A 474 15.93 -4.35 20.82
CA ASP A 474 17.10 -3.57 20.43
C ASP A 474 17.58 -3.94 19.02
N GLU A 475 17.59 -5.24 18.69
CA GLU A 475 17.94 -5.72 17.34
C GLU A 475 16.84 -5.37 16.32
N ALA A 476 15.56 -5.43 16.71
CA ALA A 476 14.49 -4.93 15.86
C ALA A 476 14.66 -3.43 15.57
N GLY A 477 14.96 -2.64 16.60
CA GLY A 477 15.21 -1.21 16.47
C GLY A 477 16.43 -0.88 15.61
N SER A 478 17.52 -1.66 15.69
CA SER A 478 18.71 -1.46 14.84
C SER A 478 18.46 -1.79 13.36
N MET A 479 17.45 -2.61 13.08
CA MET A 479 16.95 -2.92 11.73
C MET A 479 15.79 -2.00 11.29
N ASN A 480 15.52 -0.92 12.04
CA ASN A 480 14.41 0.01 11.79
C ASN A 480 13.02 -0.64 11.79
N LEU A 481 12.85 -1.72 12.56
CA LEU A 481 11.56 -2.38 12.77
C LEU A 481 10.89 -1.85 14.04
N VAL A 482 9.56 -1.80 14.03
CA VAL A 482 8.75 -1.34 15.15
C VAL A 482 8.25 -2.54 15.95
N CYS A 483 8.56 -2.59 17.24
CA CYS A 483 7.98 -3.57 18.15
C CYS A 483 6.68 -3.03 18.77
N ALA A 484 5.56 -3.69 18.52
CA ALA A 484 4.27 -3.35 19.13
C ALA A 484 3.60 -4.61 19.71
N LYS A 485 3.32 -4.58 21.02
CA LYS A 485 2.88 -5.77 21.78
C LYS A 485 3.88 -6.93 21.61
N ASN A 486 3.47 -7.98 20.90
CA ASN A 486 4.23 -9.22 20.70
C ASN A 486 4.68 -9.38 19.23
N LEU A 487 4.57 -8.33 18.42
CA LEU A 487 4.95 -8.35 17.00
C LEU A 487 6.12 -7.42 16.73
N VAL A 488 6.97 -7.85 15.81
CA VAL A 488 7.95 -7.01 15.11
C VAL A 488 7.35 -6.65 13.76
N ILE A 489 7.28 -5.36 13.46
CA ILE A 489 6.52 -4.80 12.32
C ILE A 489 7.45 -3.95 11.46
N ASP A 490 7.43 -4.19 10.16
CA ASP A 490 7.99 -3.33 9.12
C ASP A 490 6.86 -2.44 8.60
N LYS A 491 7.00 -1.11 8.78
CA LYS A 491 6.08 -0.08 8.27
C LYS A 491 6.77 0.84 7.26
N SER A 492 7.81 0.35 6.59
CA SER A 492 8.67 1.18 5.74
C SER A 492 7.95 1.81 4.55
N ILE A 493 6.82 1.28 4.08
CA ILE A 493 5.99 1.94 3.05
C ILE A 493 5.43 3.26 3.57
N HIS A 494 4.80 3.25 4.76
CA HIS A 494 4.28 4.48 5.37
C HIS A 494 5.41 5.49 5.61
N THR A 495 6.55 5.04 6.13
CA THR A 495 7.75 5.88 6.29
C THR A 495 8.20 6.50 4.98
N ALA A 496 8.23 5.73 3.88
CA ALA A 496 8.65 6.20 2.56
C ALA A 496 7.72 7.28 2.02
N TYR A 497 6.39 7.05 2.07
CA TYR A 497 5.42 8.05 1.65
C TYR A 497 5.53 9.35 2.48
N VAL A 498 5.58 9.26 3.81
CA VAL A 498 5.72 10.44 4.69
C VAL A 498 6.99 11.23 4.37
N LYS A 499 8.13 10.55 4.21
CA LYS A 499 9.39 11.23 3.91
C LYS A 499 9.40 11.84 2.51
N ALA A 500 8.86 11.15 1.51
CA ALA A 500 8.73 11.69 0.15
C ALA A 500 7.85 12.95 0.12
N ILE A 501 6.69 12.94 0.80
CA ILE A 501 5.81 14.10 0.90
C ILE A 501 6.50 15.27 1.61
N ARG A 502 7.16 15.01 2.75
CA ARG A 502 7.88 16.05 3.50
C ARG A 502 9.04 16.65 2.72
N SER A 503 9.71 15.87 1.88
CA SER A 503 10.80 16.31 1.01
C SER A 503 10.33 16.99 -0.30
N ALA A 504 9.05 16.87 -0.67
CA ALA A 504 8.52 17.44 -1.91
C ALA A 504 8.62 18.97 -1.94
N ARG A 505 8.95 19.50 -3.12
CA ARG A 505 9.24 20.93 -3.34
C ARG A 505 8.34 21.60 -4.36
N HIS A 506 7.92 20.89 -5.41
CA HIS A 506 7.23 21.45 -6.58
C HIS A 506 5.82 20.87 -6.73
N PHE A 507 5.69 19.55 -6.86
CA PHE A 507 4.38 18.91 -6.99
C PHE A 507 4.40 17.43 -6.60
N ILE A 508 3.19 16.90 -6.36
CA ILE A 508 2.98 15.46 -6.13
C ILE A 508 1.83 14.99 -7.04
N TYR A 509 2.03 13.87 -7.72
CA TYR A 509 1.01 13.18 -8.52
C TYR A 509 0.79 11.79 -7.94
N ILE A 510 -0.44 11.46 -7.54
CA ILE A 510 -0.82 10.20 -6.91
C ILE A 510 -1.89 9.52 -7.75
N GLU A 511 -1.73 8.23 -7.98
CA GLU A 511 -2.81 7.37 -8.45
C GLU A 511 -2.99 6.25 -7.44
N ASN A 512 -4.18 6.15 -6.85
CA ASN A 512 -4.44 5.16 -5.80
C ASN A 512 -5.87 4.62 -5.81
N GLN A 513 -6.04 3.33 -5.57
CA GLN A 513 -7.36 2.71 -5.42
C GLN A 513 -8.16 3.26 -4.23
N TYR A 514 -7.50 3.60 -3.13
CA TYR A 514 -8.13 4.19 -1.96
C TYR A 514 -7.40 5.45 -1.55
N PHE A 515 -8.14 6.42 -1.05
CA PHE A 515 -7.57 7.62 -0.46
C PHE A 515 -8.33 7.99 0.81
N LEU A 516 -7.94 7.40 1.92
CA LEU A 516 -8.52 7.68 3.24
C LEU A 516 -7.50 7.51 4.37
N GLY A 517 -7.59 8.35 5.39
CA GLY A 517 -6.65 8.32 6.50
C GLY A 517 -6.59 9.58 7.31
N SER A 518 -5.70 9.57 8.30
CA SER A 518 -5.52 10.65 9.26
C SER A 518 -6.81 10.98 10.02
N SER A 519 -7.55 9.93 10.42
CA SER A 519 -8.89 10.08 11.01
C SER A 519 -8.94 10.98 12.24
N TYR A 520 -7.85 11.07 13.00
CA TYR A 520 -7.71 12.02 14.12
C TYR A 520 -7.91 13.50 13.74
N GLY A 521 -7.76 13.84 12.45
CA GLY A 521 -8.00 15.17 11.90
C GLY A 521 -9.40 15.37 11.30
N TRP A 522 -10.20 14.32 11.09
CA TRP A 522 -11.54 14.43 10.51
C TRP A 522 -12.47 15.28 11.37
N LEU A 523 -13.44 15.96 10.76
CA LEU A 523 -14.40 16.80 11.49
C LEU A 523 -15.30 15.97 12.42
N SER A 524 -15.66 14.77 11.96
CA SER A 524 -16.38 13.75 12.72
C SER A 524 -15.60 12.42 12.74
N TYR A 525 -15.99 11.46 13.59
CA TYR A 525 -15.33 10.14 13.66
C TYR A 525 -13.81 10.17 13.94
N LYS A 526 -13.33 11.12 14.75
CA LYS A 526 -11.89 11.29 15.06
C LYS A 526 -11.17 10.07 15.65
N ASN A 527 -11.91 9.10 16.18
CA ASN A 527 -11.37 7.89 16.82
C ASN A 527 -11.59 6.63 15.96
N ALA A 528 -11.88 6.78 14.68
CA ALA A 528 -12.05 5.71 13.70
C ALA A 528 -10.84 4.75 13.65
N GLY A 529 -9.64 5.28 13.82
CA GLY A 529 -8.41 4.47 13.89
C GLY A 529 -7.72 4.27 12.55
N ALA A 530 -8.08 5.05 11.53
CA ALA A 530 -7.30 5.24 10.31
C ALA A 530 -6.18 6.27 10.55
N ASP A 531 -5.20 5.89 11.37
CA ASP A 531 -4.14 6.77 11.90
C ASP A 531 -2.97 7.02 10.92
N ASN A 532 -3.00 6.48 9.70
CA ASN A 532 -1.97 6.74 8.69
C ASN A 532 -1.88 8.26 8.41
N LEU A 533 -0.68 8.74 8.05
CA LEU A 533 -0.37 10.18 8.04
C LEU A 533 -0.50 10.81 6.65
N ILE A 534 -0.77 10.01 5.61
CA ILE A 534 -0.55 10.43 4.22
C ILE A 534 -1.44 11.63 3.85
N PRO A 535 -2.77 11.60 4.10
CA PRO A 535 -3.62 12.76 3.81
C PRO A 535 -3.22 14.02 4.60
N MET A 536 -2.91 13.89 5.89
CA MET A 536 -2.50 15.02 6.72
C MET A 536 -1.16 15.62 6.30
N GLU A 537 -0.16 14.81 5.96
CA GLU A 537 1.15 15.29 5.49
C GLU A 537 1.02 16.06 4.17
N LEU A 538 0.14 15.63 3.26
CA LEU A 538 -0.14 16.34 2.02
C LEU A 538 -0.78 17.72 2.30
N ALA A 539 -1.82 17.77 3.13
CA ALA A 539 -2.48 19.02 3.49
C ALA A 539 -1.52 19.99 4.22
N LEU A 540 -0.71 19.50 5.15
CA LEU A 540 0.29 20.31 5.86
C LEU A 540 1.42 20.75 4.94
N LYS A 541 1.84 19.93 3.97
CA LYS A 541 2.81 20.33 2.95
C LYS A 541 2.27 21.49 2.12
N ILE A 542 1.04 21.40 1.62
CA ILE A 542 0.39 22.49 0.88
C ILE A 542 0.29 23.74 1.76
N ALA A 543 -0.21 23.61 2.98
CA ALA A 543 -0.31 24.73 3.92
C ALA A 543 1.05 25.40 4.17
N SER A 544 2.12 24.62 4.33
CA SER A 544 3.48 25.16 4.49
C SER A 544 3.93 25.98 3.29
N LYS A 545 3.57 25.55 2.07
CA LYS A 545 3.93 26.23 0.81
C LYS A 545 3.12 27.51 0.60
N ILE A 546 1.83 27.48 0.93
CA ILE A 546 0.98 28.68 0.99
C ILE A 546 1.59 29.72 1.94
N ARG A 547 1.95 29.29 3.16
CA ARG A 547 2.54 30.17 4.17
C ARG A 547 3.83 30.83 3.73
N THR A 548 4.67 30.14 2.96
CA THR A 548 5.92 30.68 2.43
C THR A 548 5.77 31.38 1.09
N GLY A 549 4.57 31.41 0.50
CA GLY A 549 4.33 31.96 -0.84
C GLY A 549 4.97 31.16 -1.98
N GLU A 550 5.35 29.91 -1.72
CA GLU A 550 5.94 29.02 -2.72
C GLU A 550 4.86 28.27 -3.49
N ARG A 551 5.02 28.15 -4.81
CA ARG A 551 4.08 27.41 -5.62
C ARG A 551 4.21 25.90 -5.40
N PHE A 552 3.08 25.23 -5.22
CA PHE A 552 3.00 23.78 -5.05
C PHE A 552 1.65 23.25 -5.54
N ALA A 553 1.61 22.03 -6.09
CA ALA A 553 0.38 21.39 -6.53
C ALA A 553 0.36 19.90 -6.18
N VAL A 554 -0.83 19.39 -5.88
CA VAL A 554 -1.08 17.97 -5.61
C VAL A 554 -2.25 17.51 -6.47
N TYR A 555 -2.02 16.43 -7.20
CA TYR A 555 -2.98 15.79 -8.10
C TYR A 555 -3.24 14.37 -7.60
N ILE A 556 -4.49 14.00 -7.37
CA ILE A 556 -4.87 12.69 -6.86
C ILE A 556 -5.90 12.07 -7.80
N VAL A 557 -5.56 10.95 -8.43
CA VAL A 557 -6.46 10.15 -9.26
C VAL A 557 -6.88 8.90 -8.47
N ILE A 558 -8.18 8.76 -8.27
CA ILE A 558 -8.82 7.67 -7.52
C ILE A 558 -9.93 7.06 -8.38
N PRO A 559 -10.40 5.83 -8.11
CA PRO A 559 -11.54 5.30 -8.85
C PRO A 559 -12.78 6.13 -8.54
N MET A 560 -13.75 6.16 -9.46
CA MET A 560 -15.01 6.90 -9.25
C MET A 560 -15.69 6.41 -7.97
N TRP A 561 -15.71 5.09 -7.78
CA TRP A 561 -15.98 4.39 -6.52
C TRP A 561 -15.09 3.14 -6.42
N PRO A 562 -14.81 2.61 -5.21
CA PRO A 562 -14.07 1.35 -5.07
C PRO A 562 -14.82 0.16 -5.68
N GLU A 563 -14.10 -0.82 -6.24
CA GLU A 563 -14.69 -1.96 -6.96
C GLU A 563 -15.79 -2.68 -6.15
N GLY A 564 -16.94 -2.87 -6.79
CA GLY A 564 -18.12 -3.47 -6.19
C GLY A 564 -19.38 -2.69 -6.54
N VAL A 565 -20.48 -3.06 -5.88
CA VAL A 565 -21.77 -2.38 -6.08
C VAL A 565 -21.76 -1.05 -5.31
N PRO A 566 -21.91 0.12 -5.96
CA PRO A 566 -21.78 1.43 -5.32
C PRO A 566 -22.75 1.66 -4.16
N THR A 567 -23.94 1.06 -4.23
CA THR A 567 -24.99 1.16 -3.20
C THR A 567 -24.81 0.21 -2.02
N SER A 568 -23.79 -0.66 -2.05
CA SER A 568 -23.52 -1.58 -0.94
C SER A 568 -22.94 -0.85 0.28
N ASN A 569 -23.22 -1.37 1.48
CA ASN A 569 -22.77 -0.77 2.73
C ASN A 569 -21.25 -0.57 2.78
N SER A 570 -20.47 -1.57 2.34
CA SER A 570 -19.01 -1.47 2.36
C SER A 570 -18.49 -0.33 1.48
N ILE A 571 -19.06 -0.15 0.28
CA ILE A 571 -18.64 0.90 -0.63
C ILE A 571 -19.09 2.27 -0.14
N GLN A 572 -20.32 2.39 0.35
CA GLN A 572 -20.83 3.65 0.91
C GLN A 572 -20.03 4.09 2.14
N GLU A 573 -19.60 3.17 2.99
CA GLU A 573 -18.77 3.49 4.15
C GLU A 573 -17.35 3.93 3.76
N ILE A 574 -16.73 3.26 2.78
CA ILE A 574 -15.41 3.66 2.27
C ILE A 574 -15.47 5.07 1.65
N LEU A 575 -16.51 5.35 0.85
CA LEU A 575 -16.73 6.68 0.27
C LEU A 575 -16.95 7.74 1.35
N TYR A 576 -17.60 7.37 2.45
CA TYR A 576 -17.77 8.26 3.60
C TYR A 576 -16.43 8.62 4.25
N TRP A 577 -15.55 7.63 4.48
CA TRP A 577 -14.18 7.88 4.97
C TRP A 577 -13.34 8.71 4.01
N GLN A 578 -13.47 8.48 2.71
CA GLN A 578 -12.83 9.30 1.69
C GLN A 578 -13.34 10.75 1.75
N GLY A 579 -14.64 10.97 1.85
CA GLY A 579 -15.24 12.30 1.99
C GLY A 579 -14.76 13.04 3.24
N GLN A 580 -14.71 12.38 4.40
CA GLN A 580 -14.15 12.96 5.63
C GLN A 580 -12.66 13.32 5.48
N THR A 581 -11.91 12.51 4.74
CA THR A 581 -10.49 12.77 4.46
C THR A 581 -10.31 13.98 3.54
N MET A 582 -11.09 14.07 2.45
CA MET A 582 -11.08 15.21 1.53
C MET A 582 -11.43 16.51 2.25
N GLU A 583 -12.52 16.51 3.03
CA GLU A 583 -12.99 17.70 3.77
C GLU A 583 -11.95 18.17 4.80
N MET A 584 -11.32 17.25 5.53
CA MET A 584 -10.21 17.59 6.43
C MET A 584 -9.07 18.28 5.67
N MET A 585 -8.63 17.73 4.54
CA MET A 585 -7.51 18.29 3.77
C MET A 585 -7.83 19.67 3.23
N TYR A 586 -9.00 19.83 2.59
CA TYR A 586 -9.42 21.11 2.04
C TYR A 586 -9.64 22.16 3.13
N SER A 587 -10.22 21.79 4.29
CA SER A 587 -10.40 22.70 5.43
C SER A 587 -9.07 23.26 5.95
N ILE A 588 -8.02 22.43 6.02
CA ILE A 588 -6.67 22.88 6.42
C ILE A 588 -6.10 23.87 5.41
N ILE A 589 -6.31 23.63 4.11
CA ILE A 589 -5.85 24.52 3.04
C ILE A 589 -6.62 25.84 3.06
N GLY A 590 -7.96 25.78 3.18
CA GLY A 590 -8.82 26.96 3.29
C GLY A 590 -8.49 27.83 4.51
N GLU A 591 -8.23 27.21 5.67
CA GLU A 591 -7.77 27.93 6.87
C GLU A 591 -6.45 28.68 6.62
N GLU A 592 -5.50 28.06 5.92
CA GLU A 592 -4.20 28.69 5.62
C GLU A 592 -4.30 29.80 4.56
N LEU A 593 -5.16 29.65 3.54
CA LEU A 593 -5.40 30.71 2.56
C LEU A 593 -6.02 31.95 3.22
N LYS A 594 -6.97 31.75 4.14
CA LYS A 594 -7.56 32.84 4.93
C LYS A 594 -6.54 33.49 5.86
N SER A 595 -5.73 32.70 6.57
CA SER A 595 -4.75 33.24 7.52
C SER A 595 -3.65 34.07 6.85
N THR A 596 -3.38 33.80 5.57
CA THR A 596 -2.41 34.54 4.74
C THR A 596 -3.04 35.68 3.92
N ASN A 597 -4.34 35.97 4.08
CA ASN A 597 -5.12 36.96 3.32
C ASN A 597 -5.05 36.73 1.79
N ASN A 598 -5.05 35.47 1.35
CA ASN A 598 -5.04 35.11 -0.06
C ASN A 598 -6.46 34.85 -0.58
N ASP A 599 -7.36 35.83 -0.41
CA ASP A 599 -8.80 35.71 -0.69
C ASP A 599 -9.16 35.44 -2.16
N LYS A 600 -8.18 35.53 -3.07
CA LYS A 600 -8.35 35.25 -4.50
C LYS A 600 -7.99 33.82 -4.90
N ALA A 601 -7.27 33.10 -4.05
CA ALA A 601 -6.88 31.73 -4.31
C ALA A 601 -7.95 30.76 -3.81
N HIS A 602 -8.09 29.65 -4.52
CA HIS A 602 -9.03 28.58 -4.16
C HIS A 602 -8.25 27.35 -3.66
N PRO A 603 -8.78 26.52 -2.74
CA PRO A 603 -8.11 25.28 -2.34
C PRO A 603 -7.76 24.37 -3.53
N GLN A 604 -8.59 24.35 -4.58
CA GLN A 604 -8.35 23.61 -5.84
C GLN A 604 -7.25 24.21 -6.73
N ASP A 605 -6.71 25.39 -6.40
CA ASP A 605 -5.45 25.83 -7.01
C ASP A 605 -4.27 24.98 -6.54
N TYR A 606 -4.40 24.21 -5.44
CA TYR A 606 -3.31 23.46 -4.82
C TYR A 606 -3.57 21.95 -4.70
N LEU A 607 -4.80 21.53 -4.45
CA LEU A 607 -5.18 20.13 -4.26
C LEU A 607 -6.35 19.78 -5.18
N ASN A 608 -6.19 18.75 -6.02
CA ASN A 608 -7.26 18.33 -6.91
C ASN A 608 -7.44 16.80 -6.89
N PHE A 609 -8.70 16.38 -6.82
CA PHE A 609 -9.12 14.99 -6.91
C PHE A 609 -9.78 14.74 -8.26
N TYR A 610 -9.42 13.63 -8.89
CA TYR A 610 -9.91 13.20 -10.18
C TYR A 610 -10.31 11.72 -10.12
N CYS A 611 -11.12 11.30 -11.08
CA CYS A 611 -11.32 9.90 -11.40
C CYS A 611 -11.19 9.67 -12.91
N LEU A 612 -11.19 8.41 -13.34
CA LEU A 612 -11.13 8.06 -14.75
C LEU A 612 -12.48 7.52 -15.24
N GLY A 613 -12.85 7.86 -16.46
CA GLY A 613 -14.03 7.31 -17.10
C GLY A 613 -13.88 7.25 -18.61
N LYS A 614 -14.60 6.32 -19.21
CA LYS A 614 -14.62 6.11 -20.66
C LYS A 614 -16.04 6.26 -21.17
N ARG A 615 -16.16 6.78 -22.39
CA ARG A 615 -17.39 6.77 -23.18
C ARG A 615 -17.06 6.37 -24.62
N GLU A 616 -17.83 5.45 -25.19
CA GLU A 616 -17.62 4.93 -26.55
C GLU A 616 -18.80 5.28 -27.46
N LEU A 617 -18.51 5.54 -28.73
CA LEU A 617 -19.57 5.62 -29.74
C LEU A 617 -20.16 4.22 -30.00
N PRO A 618 -21.47 4.12 -30.29
CA PRO A 618 -22.07 2.83 -30.62
C PRO A 618 -21.65 2.38 -32.03
N ASN A 619 -21.37 1.08 -32.17
CA ASN A 619 -21.04 0.46 -33.45
C ASN A 619 -22.28 -0.07 -34.21
N HIS A 620 -23.49 0.12 -33.65
CA HIS A 620 -24.77 -0.33 -34.19
C HIS A 620 -25.91 0.57 -33.70
N ILE A 621 -27.11 0.44 -34.28
CA ILE A 621 -28.29 1.20 -33.85
C ILE A 621 -28.76 0.67 -32.50
N ILE A 622 -28.79 1.53 -31.48
CA ILE A 622 -29.34 1.20 -30.15
C ILE A 622 -30.86 1.20 -30.24
N HIS A 623 -31.49 0.04 -30.04
CA HIS A 623 -32.96 -0.05 -29.96
C HIS A 623 -33.45 0.39 -28.58
N SER A 624 -34.41 1.32 -28.53
CA SER A 624 -35.01 1.77 -27.28
C SER A 624 -35.89 0.66 -26.68
N THR A 625 -35.60 0.25 -25.44
CA THR A 625 -36.44 -0.65 -24.66
C THR A 625 -37.08 0.10 -23.48
N THR A 626 -38.22 -0.39 -22.98
CA THR A 626 -38.91 0.19 -21.82
C THR A 626 -38.48 -0.43 -20.49
N GLN A 627 -37.50 -1.33 -20.49
CA GLN A 627 -36.99 -1.99 -19.29
C GLN A 627 -35.89 -1.14 -18.64
N VAL A 628 -35.96 -0.96 -17.32
CA VAL A 628 -34.94 -0.25 -16.55
C VAL A 628 -34.03 -1.29 -15.88
N SER A 629 -32.95 -1.66 -16.55
CA SER A 629 -31.84 -2.45 -16.00
C SER A 629 -30.53 -1.72 -16.22
N ASN A 630 -29.49 -2.06 -15.46
CA ASN A 630 -28.15 -1.50 -15.64
C ASN A 630 -27.64 -1.70 -17.08
N GLU A 631 -27.90 -2.88 -17.67
CA GLU A 631 -27.52 -3.19 -19.05
C GLU A 631 -28.15 -2.22 -20.06
N VAL A 632 -29.44 -1.88 -19.89
CA VAL A 632 -30.12 -0.92 -20.76
C VAL A 632 -29.54 0.48 -20.60
N LEU A 633 -29.23 0.91 -19.37
CA LEU A 633 -28.63 2.22 -19.12
C LEU A 633 -27.22 2.32 -19.70
N PHE A 634 -26.39 1.29 -19.52
CA PHE A 634 -25.04 1.32 -20.04
C PHE A 634 -25.00 1.22 -21.57
N GLU A 635 -25.91 0.46 -22.19
CA GLU A 635 -26.02 0.45 -23.65
C GLU A 635 -26.53 1.80 -24.18
N LYS A 636 -27.45 2.46 -23.46
CA LYS A 636 -27.94 3.79 -23.82
C LYS A 636 -26.87 4.87 -23.75
N TYR A 637 -26.14 4.96 -22.63
CA TYR A 637 -25.20 6.05 -22.39
C TYR A 637 -23.76 5.74 -22.84
N ARG A 638 -23.46 4.45 -23.08
CA ARG A 638 -22.17 3.95 -23.59
C ARG A 638 -20.96 4.40 -22.76
N ARG A 639 -21.12 4.51 -21.44
CA ARG A 639 -20.10 4.99 -20.50
C ARG A 639 -19.94 4.06 -19.30
N PHE A 640 -18.74 4.02 -18.74
CA PHE A 640 -18.45 3.42 -17.43
C PHE A 640 -17.18 4.06 -16.85
N MET A 641 -16.91 3.87 -15.55
CA MET A 641 -15.63 4.30 -15.00
C MET A 641 -14.50 3.45 -15.57
N ILE A 642 -13.30 4.01 -15.64
CA ILE A 642 -12.07 3.23 -15.75
C ILE A 642 -11.61 3.02 -14.31
N TYR A 643 -11.47 1.77 -13.89
CA TYR A 643 -11.15 1.48 -12.51
C TYR A 643 -9.67 1.73 -12.23
N VAL A 644 -9.39 2.72 -11.39
CA VAL A 644 -8.04 3.06 -10.93
C VAL A 644 -7.67 2.07 -9.83
N HIS A 645 -6.96 1.01 -10.20
CA HIS A 645 -6.35 0.07 -9.26
C HIS A 645 -4.88 0.41 -8.98
N ALA A 646 -4.33 1.45 -9.60
CA ALA A 646 -2.99 1.96 -9.32
C ALA A 646 -2.67 2.11 -7.81
N LYS A 647 -1.38 2.01 -7.46
CA LYS A 647 -0.84 2.42 -6.15
C LYS A 647 0.55 3.06 -6.34
N GLY A 648 0.55 4.28 -6.84
CA GLY A 648 1.78 5.01 -7.17
C GLY A 648 1.76 6.47 -6.74
N MET A 649 2.96 7.03 -6.57
CA MET A 649 3.19 8.46 -6.32
C MET A 649 4.46 8.92 -7.04
N VAL A 650 4.34 9.96 -7.85
CA VAL A 650 5.47 10.70 -8.45
C VAL A 650 5.65 12.00 -7.67
N VAL A 651 6.90 12.31 -7.32
CA VAL A 651 7.28 13.53 -6.60
C VAL A 651 8.30 14.29 -7.43
N ASP A 652 7.95 15.53 -7.76
CA ASP A 652 8.82 16.50 -8.43
C ASP A 652 9.46 16.02 -9.75
N ASP A 653 8.86 15.03 -10.43
CA ASP A 653 9.39 14.33 -11.62
C ASP A 653 10.81 13.72 -11.46
N GLU A 654 11.32 13.59 -10.22
CA GLU A 654 12.62 12.97 -9.93
C GLU A 654 12.52 11.66 -9.16
N TYR A 655 11.43 11.44 -8.41
CA TYR A 655 11.27 10.27 -7.54
C TYR A 655 9.89 9.63 -7.74
N VAL A 656 9.86 8.30 -7.77
CA VAL A 656 8.63 7.51 -7.89
C VAL A 656 8.56 6.47 -6.77
N ILE A 657 7.39 6.31 -6.16
CA ILE A 657 7.02 5.16 -5.32
C ILE A 657 5.92 4.40 -6.03
N LEU A 658 6.05 3.08 -6.12
CA LEU A 658 5.06 2.20 -6.76
C LEU A 658 5.03 0.85 -6.06
N GLY A 659 3.84 0.27 -5.87
CA GLY A 659 3.72 -1.04 -5.23
C GLY A 659 2.29 -1.55 -5.15
N SER A 660 2.00 -2.31 -4.10
CA SER A 660 0.67 -2.88 -3.83
C SER A 660 -0.14 -2.11 -2.78
N ALA A 661 0.49 -1.18 -2.06
CA ALA A 661 -0.08 -0.53 -0.89
C ALA A 661 -1.02 0.63 -1.24
N ASN A 662 -2.28 0.50 -0.83
CA ASN A 662 -3.26 1.55 -0.94
C ASN A 662 -3.04 2.67 0.09
N ILE A 663 -3.56 3.87 -0.15
CA ILE A 663 -3.60 4.94 0.86
C ILE A 663 -4.83 4.72 1.75
N ASN A 664 -4.70 3.74 2.63
CA ASN A 664 -5.65 3.40 3.68
C ASN A 664 -4.90 2.78 4.87
N GLN A 665 -5.58 2.59 5.99
CA GLN A 665 -4.97 1.97 7.17
C GLN A 665 -4.65 0.49 6.94
N ARG A 666 -5.49 -0.25 6.20
CA ARG A 666 -5.24 -1.66 5.84
C ARG A 666 -3.86 -1.90 5.25
N SER A 667 -3.42 -1.08 4.30
CA SER A 667 -2.14 -1.23 3.62
C SER A 667 -0.98 -0.55 4.38
N LEU A 668 -1.22 0.58 5.06
CA LEU A 668 -0.15 1.40 5.67
C LEU A 668 0.14 1.08 7.14
N ASP A 669 -0.68 0.23 7.79
CA ASP A 669 -0.47 -0.13 9.19
C ASP A 669 0.75 -1.04 9.41
N GLY A 670 1.15 -1.85 8.44
CA GLY A 670 2.23 -2.84 8.60
C GLY A 670 1.83 -4.14 9.30
N SER A 671 0.80 -4.13 10.15
CA SER A 671 0.31 -5.34 10.84
C SER A 671 -1.08 -5.81 10.40
N ARG A 672 -1.68 -5.13 9.43
CA ARG A 672 -2.94 -5.51 8.77
C ARG A 672 -2.64 -6.38 7.55
N ASP A 673 -2.83 -5.85 6.33
CA ASP A 673 -2.47 -6.56 5.09
C ASP A 673 -0.94 -6.51 4.89
N THR A 674 -0.40 -7.52 4.21
CA THR A 674 1.02 -7.47 3.83
C THR A 674 1.18 -6.83 2.46
N GLU A 675 2.02 -5.80 2.36
CA GLU A 675 2.26 -5.03 1.13
C GLU A 675 3.75 -4.94 0.80
N ILE A 676 4.06 -4.57 -0.45
CA ILE A 676 5.41 -4.31 -0.93
C ILE A 676 5.37 -3.14 -1.91
N ALA A 677 6.39 -2.31 -1.87
CA ALA A 677 6.59 -1.22 -2.82
C ALA A 677 8.08 -1.05 -3.11
N MET A 678 8.39 -0.36 -4.19
CA MET A 678 9.70 0.21 -4.44
C MET A 678 9.60 1.73 -4.44
N GLY A 679 10.70 2.40 -4.10
CA GLY A 679 10.91 3.78 -4.47
C GLY A 679 12.23 3.93 -5.21
N ALA A 680 12.24 4.76 -6.24
CA ALA A 680 13.37 4.86 -7.15
C ALA A 680 13.54 6.25 -7.74
N TYR A 681 14.78 6.57 -8.12
CA TYR A 681 15.14 7.76 -8.89
C TYR A 681 16.36 7.50 -9.77
N GLN A 682 16.57 8.35 -10.76
CA GLN A 682 17.82 8.40 -11.54
C GLN A 682 18.69 9.54 -10.99
N PRO A 683 19.91 9.28 -10.47
CA PRO A 683 20.72 10.28 -9.77
C PRO A 683 21.18 11.45 -10.66
N TYR A 684 21.25 11.23 -11.98
CA TYR A 684 21.57 12.29 -12.94
C TYR A 684 20.37 13.16 -13.32
N TYR A 685 19.14 12.74 -13.02
CA TYR A 685 17.92 13.48 -13.33
C TYR A 685 17.20 13.90 -12.04
N THR A 686 17.83 14.83 -11.30
CA THR A 686 17.28 15.41 -10.07
C THR A 686 17.37 16.93 -10.11
N TRP A 687 16.50 17.62 -9.38
CA TRP A 687 16.57 19.08 -9.24
C TRP A 687 17.90 19.54 -8.65
N GLU A 688 18.50 18.75 -7.74
CA GLU A 688 19.77 19.09 -7.09
C GLU A 688 20.95 18.93 -8.05
N SER A 689 20.96 17.90 -8.90
CA SER A 689 22.02 17.66 -9.87
C SER A 689 21.92 18.58 -11.09
N LYS A 690 20.70 18.82 -11.58
CA LYS A 690 20.46 19.57 -12.83
C LYS A 690 20.24 21.07 -12.63
N ARG A 691 19.74 21.49 -11.47
CA ARG A 691 19.30 22.89 -11.19
C ARG A 691 18.15 23.39 -12.10
N ILE A 692 17.59 22.50 -12.92
CA ILE A 692 16.43 22.71 -13.78
C ILE A 692 15.49 21.51 -13.62
N HIS A 693 14.29 21.58 -14.18
CA HIS A 693 13.32 20.48 -14.13
C HIS A 693 13.90 19.21 -14.76
N PRO A 694 14.03 18.11 -13.99
CA PRO A 694 14.57 16.86 -14.51
C PRO A 694 13.60 16.20 -15.51
N GLN A 695 14.07 15.92 -16.71
CA GLN A 695 13.29 15.27 -17.79
C GLN A 695 13.81 13.88 -18.11
N GLY A 696 14.02 13.07 -17.06
CA GLY A 696 14.40 11.67 -17.15
C GLY A 696 13.19 10.72 -17.31
N GLN A 697 13.38 9.45 -17.00
CA GLN A 697 12.36 8.41 -17.13
C GLN A 697 11.15 8.63 -16.20
N VAL A 698 11.33 9.22 -15.02
CA VAL A 698 10.22 9.54 -14.09
C VAL A 698 9.29 10.60 -14.70
N TYR A 699 9.86 11.68 -15.24
CA TYR A 699 9.14 12.68 -16.04
C TYR A 699 8.43 12.03 -17.25
N GLY A 700 9.15 11.20 -18.00
CA GLY A 700 8.58 10.50 -19.16
C GLY A 700 7.37 9.64 -18.81
N TYR A 701 7.47 8.90 -17.71
CA TYR A 701 6.39 8.08 -17.19
C TYR A 701 5.17 8.91 -16.79
N ARG A 702 5.38 10.00 -16.05
CA ARG A 702 4.29 10.90 -15.63
C ARG A 702 3.64 11.60 -16.83
N MET A 703 4.42 12.04 -17.82
CA MET A 703 3.90 12.56 -19.09
C MET A 703 3.10 11.50 -19.87
N SER A 704 3.49 10.22 -19.83
CA SER A 704 2.78 9.11 -20.49
C SER A 704 1.42 8.83 -19.85
N LEU A 705 1.37 8.83 -18.51
CA LEU A 705 0.11 8.75 -17.76
C LEU A 705 -0.79 9.94 -18.08
N TRP A 706 -0.24 11.15 -18.12
CA TRP A 706 -1.00 12.34 -18.47
C TRP A 706 -1.46 12.33 -19.93
N ALA A 707 -0.66 11.79 -20.86
CA ALA A 707 -1.06 11.66 -22.25
C ALA A 707 -2.25 10.72 -22.43
N GLU A 708 -2.30 9.63 -21.67
CA GLU A 708 -3.46 8.76 -21.58
C GLU A 708 -4.67 9.52 -21.00
N HIS A 709 -4.53 10.08 -19.79
CA HIS A 709 -5.66 10.62 -19.04
C HIS A 709 -6.21 11.91 -19.65
N LEU A 710 -5.36 12.77 -20.19
CA LEU A 710 -5.72 14.06 -20.78
C LEU A 710 -5.89 13.97 -22.31
N GLY A 711 -5.55 12.82 -22.90
CA GLY A 711 -5.67 12.52 -24.33
C GLY A 711 -4.61 13.17 -25.23
N GLY A 712 -3.48 13.58 -24.66
CA GLY A 712 -2.35 14.12 -25.41
C GLY A 712 -1.31 14.81 -24.52
N VAL A 713 -0.30 15.40 -25.17
CA VAL A 713 0.74 16.19 -24.50
C VAL A 713 0.53 17.68 -24.76
N ASP A 714 0.89 18.51 -23.79
CA ASP A 714 0.78 19.98 -23.85
C ASP A 714 2.01 20.61 -23.17
N PRO A 715 2.55 21.74 -23.67
CA PRO A 715 3.64 22.46 -23.01
C PRO A 715 3.37 22.81 -21.54
N LEU A 716 2.12 23.07 -21.16
CA LEU A 716 1.76 23.36 -19.76
C LEU A 716 1.99 22.16 -18.85
N PHE A 717 1.86 20.92 -19.37
CA PHE A 717 2.10 19.69 -18.60
C PHE A 717 3.57 19.48 -18.26
N LYS A 718 4.48 20.25 -18.86
CA LYS A 718 5.90 20.25 -18.47
C LYS A 718 6.13 20.93 -17.14
N GLU A 719 5.21 21.77 -16.66
CA GLU A 719 5.34 22.50 -15.39
C GLU A 719 4.14 22.21 -14.46
N PRO A 720 4.00 20.98 -13.91
CA PRO A 720 2.82 20.57 -13.14
C PRO A 720 2.60 21.38 -11.87
N HIS A 721 3.64 22.00 -11.33
CA HIS A 721 3.47 22.85 -10.17
C HIS A 721 2.81 24.18 -10.52
N SER A 722 2.86 24.65 -11.77
CA SER A 722 2.35 25.98 -12.15
C SER A 722 0.82 26.10 -11.99
N LEU A 723 0.34 27.33 -11.75
CA LEU A 723 -1.10 27.58 -11.64
C LEU A 723 -1.81 27.38 -13.00
N ASP A 724 -1.14 27.76 -14.10
CA ASP A 724 -1.69 27.61 -15.45
C ASP A 724 -1.88 26.13 -15.80
N CYS A 725 -0.92 25.27 -15.44
CA CYS A 725 -1.08 23.83 -15.60
C CYS A 725 -2.26 23.28 -14.78
N VAL A 726 -2.37 23.64 -13.49
CA VAL A 726 -3.50 23.20 -12.64
C VAL A 726 -4.83 23.62 -13.25
N LYS A 727 -4.99 24.89 -13.62
CA LYS A 727 -6.23 25.39 -14.21
C LYS A 727 -6.57 24.72 -15.54
N TYR A 728 -5.57 24.44 -16.36
CA TYR A 728 -5.79 23.77 -17.63
C TYR A 728 -6.19 22.30 -17.47
N VAL A 729 -5.53 21.56 -16.57
CA VAL A 729 -5.91 20.18 -16.20
C VAL A 729 -7.33 20.15 -15.64
N ASN A 730 -7.67 21.05 -14.70
CA ASN A 730 -9.01 21.15 -14.13
C ASN A 730 -10.06 21.43 -15.21
N LYS A 731 -9.80 22.38 -16.12
CA LYS A 731 -10.69 22.69 -17.23
C LYS A 731 -10.95 21.47 -18.11
N LEU A 732 -9.91 20.72 -18.48
CA LEU A 732 -10.08 19.49 -19.28
C LEU A 732 -10.89 18.44 -18.54
N ALA A 733 -10.64 18.27 -17.24
CA ALA A 733 -11.34 17.31 -16.38
C ALA A 733 -12.83 17.68 -16.18
N GLU A 734 -13.16 18.97 -16.04
CA GLU A 734 -14.52 19.50 -15.97
C GLU A 734 -15.27 19.36 -17.31
N GLU A 735 -14.61 19.67 -18.43
CA GLU A 735 -15.13 19.46 -19.78
C GLU A 735 -15.46 17.97 -20.00
N ASN A 736 -14.55 17.07 -19.62
CA ASN A 736 -14.77 15.64 -19.73
C ASN A 736 -15.87 15.15 -18.78
N TRP A 737 -15.95 15.62 -17.54
CA TRP A 737 -17.06 15.29 -16.63
C TRP A 737 -18.42 15.70 -17.19
N SER A 738 -18.49 16.89 -17.81
CA SER A 738 -19.69 17.39 -18.46
C SER A 738 -20.11 16.50 -19.65
N ARG A 739 -19.14 16.11 -20.50
CA ARG A 739 -19.37 15.18 -21.62
C ARG A 739 -19.72 13.77 -21.14
N TYR A 740 -19.09 13.32 -20.06
CA TYR A 740 -19.37 12.03 -19.44
C TYR A 740 -20.82 11.97 -18.99
N ASN A 741 -21.33 13.04 -18.35
CA ASN A 741 -22.69 13.12 -17.82
C ASN A 741 -23.79 13.47 -18.83
N ALA A 742 -23.44 13.98 -20.01
CA ALA A 742 -24.41 14.40 -21.03
C ALA A 742 -25.35 13.25 -21.46
N GLU A 743 -26.62 13.58 -21.73
CA GLU A 743 -27.59 12.60 -22.24
C GLU A 743 -27.15 12.08 -23.61
N ASP A 744 -26.78 12.99 -24.51
CA ASP A 744 -26.20 12.66 -25.81
C ASP A 744 -24.80 12.04 -25.66
N ILE A 745 -24.46 11.11 -26.55
CA ILE A 745 -23.17 10.43 -26.56
C ILE A 745 -22.12 11.36 -27.17
N ILE A 746 -21.37 12.05 -26.31
CA ILE A 746 -20.28 12.95 -26.71
C ILE A 746 -18.94 12.30 -26.37
N PRO A 747 -18.02 12.11 -27.35
CA PRO A 747 -16.68 11.61 -27.09
C PRO A 747 -15.90 12.48 -26.09
N LEU A 748 -15.19 11.84 -25.18
CA LEU A 748 -14.27 12.50 -24.26
C LEU A 748 -12.98 12.89 -24.99
N LYS A 749 -12.29 13.95 -24.52
CA LYS A 749 -10.98 14.35 -25.03
C LYS A 749 -9.82 13.55 -24.42
N GLY A 750 -10.11 12.73 -23.40
CA GLY A 750 -9.21 11.86 -22.63
C GLY A 750 -10.07 11.07 -21.65
N HIS A 751 -9.49 10.55 -20.57
CA HIS A 751 -10.19 9.78 -19.55
C HIS A 751 -10.38 10.51 -18.21
N LEU A 752 -9.60 11.57 -17.96
CA LEU A 752 -9.61 12.29 -16.69
C LEU A 752 -10.92 13.05 -16.50
N LEU A 753 -11.59 12.79 -15.39
CA LEU A 753 -12.81 13.46 -14.94
C LEU A 753 -12.52 14.17 -13.62
N MET A 754 -13.04 15.38 -13.45
CA MET A 754 -13.05 16.02 -12.12
C MET A 754 -13.85 15.13 -11.17
N TYR A 755 -13.32 14.82 -9.98
CA TYR A 755 -14.07 14.03 -9.01
C TYR A 755 -15.37 14.76 -8.65
N PRO A 756 -16.54 14.09 -8.56
CA PRO A 756 -17.84 14.77 -8.59
C PRO A 756 -18.27 15.43 -7.27
N ILE A 757 -17.39 16.27 -6.73
CA ILE A 757 -17.58 17.08 -5.53
C ILE A 757 -17.44 18.57 -5.87
N SER A 758 -18.06 19.40 -5.05
CA SER A 758 -17.80 20.84 -4.96
C SER A 758 -16.99 21.14 -3.71
N VAL A 759 -16.12 22.13 -3.82
CA VAL A 759 -15.28 22.61 -2.72
C VAL A 759 -15.45 24.11 -2.65
N ASP A 760 -15.75 24.65 -1.47
CA ASP A 760 -15.82 26.10 -1.28
C ASP A 760 -14.47 26.69 -0.81
N ALA A 761 -14.42 28.02 -0.67
CA ALA A 761 -13.23 28.74 -0.22
C ALA A 761 -12.79 28.37 1.22
N ASP A 762 -13.70 27.81 2.02
CA ASP A 762 -13.46 27.39 3.40
C ASP A 762 -12.94 25.95 3.46
N GLY A 763 -13.01 25.23 2.34
CA GLY A 763 -12.63 23.84 2.21
C GLY A 763 -13.74 22.86 2.57
N LYS A 764 -14.99 23.32 2.66
CA LYS A 764 -16.16 22.45 2.82
C LYS A 764 -16.34 21.63 1.54
N VAL A 765 -16.65 20.34 1.70
CA VAL A 765 -16.86 19.41 0.59
C VAL A 765 -18.31 18.99 0.54
N GLU A 766 -18.95 19.19 -0.61
CA GLU A 766 -20.33 18.77 -0.88
C GLU A 766 -20.39 18.00 -2.20
N PRO A 767 -21.39 17.11 -2.42
CA PRO A 767 -21.58 16.55 -3.76
C PRO A 767 -21.86 17.68 -4.75
N LEU A 768 -21.53 17.48 -6.04
CA LEU A 768 -21.93 18.43 -7.07
C LEU A 768 -23.46 18.61 -7.07
N PRO A 769 -24.00 19.85 -7.16
CA PRO A 769 -25.44 20.10 -7.11
C PRO A 769 -26.22 19.29 -8.15
N GLY A 770 -27.23 18.51 -7.71
CA GLY A 770 -28.04 17.64 -8.57
C GLY A 770 -27.31 16.39 -9.08
N LYS A 771 -26.14 16.08 -8.50
CA LYS A 771 -25.29 14.92 -8.78
C LYS A 771 -24.88 14.22 -7.49
N GLU A 772 -25.84 14.03 -6.59
CA GLU A 772 -25.62 13.42 -5.27
C GLU A 772 -25.25 11.93 -5.37
N THR A 773 -25.59 11.28 -6.49
CA THR A 773 -25.28 9.88 -6.76
C THR A 773 -24.49 9.70 -8.06
N PHE A 774 -23.74 8.60 -8.17
CA PHE A 774 -23.03 8.28 -9.40
C PHE A 774 -23.99 8.02 -10.58
N PRO A 775 -23.61 8.44 -11.80
CA PRO A 775 -24.43 8.24 -12.98
C PRO A 775 -24.67 6.76 -13.25
N ASP A 776 -25.91 6.43 -13.61
CA ASP A 776 -26.38 5.11 -14.06
C ASP A 776 -26.42 3.99 -13.00
N VAL A 777 -25.61 4.09 -11.94
CA VAL A 777 -25.43 3.04 -10.93
C VAL A 777 -25.93 3.41 -9.53
N GLY A 778 -26.23 4.70 -9.28
CA GLY A 778 -26.65 5.18 -7.97
C GLY A 778 -25.50 5.19 -6.95
N GLY A 779 -25.83 5.13 -5.66
CA GLY A 779 -24.87 5.25 -4.56
C GLY A 779 -24.40 6.69 -4.35
N LYS A 780 -24.32 7.15 -3.11
CA LYS A 780 -23.97 8.55 -2.81
C LYS A 780 -22.49 8.78 -3.09
N VAL A 781 -22.17 9.91 -3.73
CA VAL A 781 -20.78 10.28 -4.08
C VAL A 781 -19.90 10.40 -2.83
N LEU A 782 -20.42 11.03 -1.77
CA LEU A 782 -19.73 11.17 -0.48
C LEU A 782 -20.05 10.04 0.50
N GLY A 783 -20.68 8.97 0.03
CA GLY A 783 -21.03 7.81 0.85
C GLY A 783 -21.98 8.12 2.03
N GLU A 784 -22.05 7.17 2.95
CA GLU A 784 -22.74 7.31 4.23
C GLU A 784 -22.18 6.33 5.27
N PRO A 785 -22.25 6.63 6.57
CA PRO A 785 -21.84 5.70 7.62
C PRO A 785 -22.77 4.49 7.66
N THR A 786 -22.22 3.31 7.96
CA THR A 786 -23.00 2.07 7.99
C THR A 786 -22.83 1.32 9.31
N PRO A 787 -23.58 0.22 9.56
CA PRO A 787 -23.39 -0.61 10.75
C PRO A 787 -22.15 -1.51 10.70
N LEU A 788 -21.32 -1.44 9.66
CA LEU A 788 -20.13 -2.27 9.53
C LEU A 788 -19.07 -1.86 10.56
N PRO A 789 -18.25 -2.81 11.05
CA PRO A 789 -17.08 -2.46 11.85
C PRO A 789 -16.06 -1.66 11.01
N ASP A 790 -15.74 -0.46 11.49
CA ASP A 790 -14.68 0.43 11.02
C ASP A 790 -13.40 -0.30 10.57
N GLU A 791 -12.95 -1.33 11.28
CA GLU A 791 -11.72 -2.06 10.95
C GLU A 791 -11.77 -2.80 9.59
N LEU A 792 -12.95 -3.03 9.03
CA LEU A 792 -13.11 -3.69 7.73
C LEU A 792 -12.91 -2.74 6.56
N THR A 793 -13.30 -1.47 6.72
CA THR A 793 -13.40 -0.46 5.65
C THR A 793 -12.33 0.63 5.72
N MET A 794 -11.42 0.57 6.70
CA MET A 794 -10.32 1.51 6.90
C MET A 794 -8.94 1.08 6.41
#